data_AF-A0A1M4EE79-F1
#
_entry.id   AF-A0A1M4EE79-F1
#
_cell.length_a   1.000
_cell.length_b   1.000
_cell.length_c   1.000
_cell.angle_alpha   90.00
_cell.angle_beta   90.00
_cell.angle_gamma   90.00
#
_symmetry.space_group_name_H-M   'P 1'
#
loop_
_entity.id
_entity.type
_entity.pdbx_description
1 polymer ?
#
loop_
_entity_poly.entity_id
_entity_poly.type
_entity_poly.pdbx_seq_one_letter_code
_entity_poly.pdbx_strand_id
1 'polypeptide(L)'
;MEKVALLIASEILNLRGPHHDLDIMQSLLESRGFEIRRHQEKTATRDAVVAAYRELIGDATSDHCVVVYASGHGVRAQAGPGDSPALDHRLWVPTDFPESTPDDLRGITATELSLLQWELTGKTRNVTTIWDSCYSSRMSRDAGVVSRALPRAQWADVEAHLIRRGVLDQVRSRRDAAGNPWAVRLVACGPEESAYEYENRDGIVVGAFTEALSDTLEEVGDAGLTWAEIIRRVRYRVRRLFPNQWPGAEGPYDRLPFTTDVPDLTGVLPVEVDLDGQVRLPAGRIAGVARGDVYAVQPAGAPFKSLETSLARATVTQVSSTDAVVELVFLGGATELPRNARAHPVELSMRRRPVAVVGTGPEAETVRAAVAEASHVRVAEPAEADVPVSAHVSGGTVELRDPQGALTLPRDATAMTGVVRTVRDLNRYARALTLEELTSGTGTSTLGASFEVEFGRVVDGRPVPIIAPGSMLFCQEHVYVRMRNTSPSRLFFFMFDVGVSRRISLSTNTNPEGLALDRDEEWWVGRSPATRELAGLELEWPEGFAGTTPRLETIIVIVTHRAEDLSVLQQEGVQKAIRGDESPLWHVVAQVALGGGRELKESESEQQYSIRYAVRQFPIMVHPAPPPEEEVTRFRFADLPDRSLRVLPAQPATPPPAGVTLRLTELSVSEPIAGDAPLRVHALVVTGAPGGNGGHVAYHAFTGPAGADDVPQMLFDGPVRDHLDLAIWLSPAKAGQRPLADLLAGQVITPPAAVDPAIAAMTATAKFVDLAHGLLAEQEANVVALYRTCLLSGEAFGTVTGMETVSMPGVSLAFEVLPH
;
A
#
# COMPACT_ATOMS: atom_id res chain seq x y z
N MET A 1 19.29 -24.52 -12.22
CA MET A 1 18.10 -24.24 -11.40
C MET A 1 17.53 -25.57 -10.97
N GLU A 2 17.66 -25.92 -9.69
CA GLU A 2 17.04 -27.14 -9.14
C GLU A 2 15.54 -26.89 -8.96
N LYS A 3 14.72 -27.87 -9.30
CA LYS A 3 13.26 -27.79 -9.25
C LYS A 3 12.75 -28.88 -8.32
N VAL A 4 12.09 -28.51 -7.24
CA VAL A 4 11.60 -29.45 -6.22
C VAL A 4 10.12 -29.19 -5.96
N ALA A 5 9.32 -30.25 -5.91
CA ALA A 5 7.90 -30.17 -5.61
C ALA A 5 7.55 -31.06 -4.41
N LEU A 6 6.88 -30.47 -3.42
CA LEU A 6 6.24 -31.19 -2.32
C LEU A 6 4.76 -31.38 -2.66
N LEU A 7 4.35 -32.64 -2.85
CA LEU A 7 2.97 -33.04 -3.20
C LEU A 7 2.33 -33.75 -2.01
N ILE A 8 1.18 -33.24 -1.54
CA ILE A 8 0.46 -33.77 -0.38
C ILE A 8 -0.98 -34.10 -0.76
N ALA A 9 -1.47 -35.30 -0.43
CA ALA A 9 -2.89 -35.64 -0.51
C ALA A 9 -3.44 -36.17 0.80
N SER A 10 -4.64 -35.72 1.16
CA SER A 10 -5.42 -36.23 2.28
C SER A 10 -6.78 -36.70 1.78
N GLU A 11 -6.87 -38.00 1.48
CA GLU A 11 -8.09 -38.69 1.09
C GLU A 11 -8.69 -39.38 2.32
N ILE A 12 -9.53 -38.65 3.05
CA ILE A 12 -10.23 -39.16 4.23
C ILE A 12 -11.71 -38.81 4.17
N LEU A 13 -12.49 -39.44 5.05
CA LEU A 13 -13.95 -39.27 5.17
C LEU A 13 -14.69 -39.66 3.88
N ASN A 14 -15.11 -38.68 3.08
CA ASN A 14 -15.96 -38.88 1.91
C ASN A 14 -15.32 -38.45 0.58
N LEU A 15 -14.05 -38.01 0.59
CA LEU A 15 -13.32 -37.70 -0.64
C LEU A 15 -12.76 -38.97 -1.29
N ARG A 16 -12.67 -38.94 -2.63
CA ARG A 16 -12.08 -40.02 -3.45
C ARG A 16 -11.16 -39.52 -4.57
N GLY A 17 -11.07 -38.20 -4.75
CA GLY A 17 -10.24 -37.56 -5.76
C GLY A 17 -8.81 -37.15 -5.36
N PRO A 18 -8.47 -36.87 -4.07
CA PRO A 18 -7.16 -36.32 -3.72
C PRO A 18 -5.97 -37.17 -4.17
N HIS A 19 -6.05 -38.50 -4.20
CA HIS A 19 -4.95 -39.32 -4.72
C HIS A 19 -4.78 -39.19 -6.25
N HIS A 20 -5.87 -39.17 -7.01
CA HIS A 20 -5.82 -38.96 -8.47
C HIS A 20 -5.32 -37.55 -8.82
N ASP A 21 -5.72 -36.54 -8.05
CA ASP A 21 -5.19 -35.19 -8.18
C ASP A 21 -3.66 -35.16 -8.07
N LEU A 22 -3.13 -35.93 -7.10
CA LEU A 22 -1.71 -36.04 -6.85
C LEU A 22 -0.97 -36.71 -8.02
N ASP A 23 -1.57 -37.73 -8.65
CA ASP A 23 -1.04 -38.39 -9.84
C ASP A 23 -0.97 -37.45 -11.06
N ILE A 24 -2.02 -36.64 -11.25
CA ILE A 24 -2.08 -35.62 -12.30
C ILE A 24 -0.96 -34.59 -12.09
N MET A 25 -0.86 -34.03 -10.87
CA MET A 25 0.14 -33.01 -10.57
C MET A 25 1.57 -33.55 -10.58
N GLN A 26 1.79 -34.79 -10.16
CA GLN A 26 3.08 -35.46 -10.27
C GLN A 26 3.50 -35.54 -11.74
N SER A 27 2.64 -36.07 -12.62
CA SER A 27 2.93 -36.20 -14.05
C SER A 27 3.23 -34.84 -14.71
N LEU A 28 2.44 -33.83 -14.36
CA LEU A 28 2.59 -32.46 -14.86
C LEU A 28 3.93 -31.82 -14.45
N LEU A 29 4.38 -32.05 -13.23
CA LEU A 29 5.59 -31.43 -12.69
C LEU A 29 6.85 -32.23 -13.04
N GLU A 30 6.79 -33.56 -13.07
CA GLU A 30 7.89 -34.41 -13.55
C GLU A 30 8.24 -34.09 -15.00
N SER A 31 7.23 -33.92 -15.87
CA SER A 31 7.45 -33.51 -17.27
C SER A 31 8.11 -32.13 -17.42
N ARG A 32 8.12 -31.32 -16.35
CA ARG A 32 8.78 -29.99 -16.28
C ARG A 32 10.11 -30.03 -15.52
N GLY A 33 10.59 -31.23 -15.17
CA GLY A 33 11.87 -31.47 -14.53
C GLY A 33 11.88 -31.23 -13.01
N PHE A 34 10.72 -31.28 -12.34
CA PHE A 34 10.67 -31.25 -10.89
C PHE A 34 11.02 -32.60 -10.28
N GLU A 35 11.87 -32.60 -9.25
CA GLU A 35 11.99 -33.70 -8.31
C GLU A 35 10.78 -33.71 -7.37
N ILE A 36 10.14 -34.86 -7.20
CA ILE A 36 8.89 -34.98 -6.46
C ILE A 36 9.13 -35.60 -5.07
N ARG A 37 8.69 -34.88 -4.03
CA ARG A 37 8.55 -35.37 -2.65
C ARG A 37 7.08 -35.55 -2.36
N ARG A 38 6.62 -36.80 -2.23
CA ARG A 38 5.20 -37.14 -2.17
C ARG A 38 4.77 -37.68 -0.81
N HIS A 39 3.67 -37.16 -0.27
CA HIS A 39 3.06 -37.56 0.99
C HIS A 39 1.57 -37.87 0.80
N GLN A 40 1.13 -39.08 1.14
CA GLN A 40 -0.27 -39.51 1.08
C GLN A 40 -0.53 -40.60 2.12
N GLU A 41 -1.80 -40.92 2.38
CA GLU A 41 -2.20 -41.91 3.39
C GLU A 41 -1.44 -41.70 4.73
N LYS A 42 -0.77 -42.74 5.25
CA LYS A 42 -0.05 -42.72 6.53
C LYS A 42 1.11 -41.73 6.60
N THR A 43 1.55 -41.16 5.47
CA THR A 43 2.63 -40.16 5.43
C THR A 43 2.11 -38.73 5.27
N ALA A 44 0.80 -38.53 5.12
CA ALA A 44 0.15 -37.22 5.09
C ALA A 44 -0.48 -36.85 6.45
N THR A 45 0.25 -37.11 7.54
CA THR A 45 -0.13 -36.66 8.89
C THR A 45 0.33 -35.23 9.12
N ARG A 46 -0.24 -34.55 10.11
CA ARG A 46 0.14 -33.18 10.50
C ARG A 46 1.66 -33.03 10.67
N ASP A 47 2.26 -33.92 11.47
CA ASP A 47 3.68 -33.85 11.80
C ASP A 47 4.57 -34.17 10.60
N ALA A 48 4.19 -35.17 9.80
CA ALA A 48 4.94 -35.54 8.60
C ALA A 48 4.92 -34.42 7.55
N VAL A 49 3.77 -33.79 7.34
CA VAL A 49 3.63 -32.67 6.39
C VAL A 49 4.44 -31.45 6.85
N VAL A 50 4.38 -31.08 8.13
CA VAL A 50 5.18 -29.96 8.66
C VAL A 50 6.68 -30.28 8.60
N ALA A 51 7.08 -31.52 8.90
CA ALA A 51 8.48 -31.95 8.78
C ALA A 51 8.96 -31.87 7.33
N ALA A 52 8.20 -32.38 6.37
CA ALA A 52 8.54 -32.34 4.95
C ALA A 52 8.66 -30.90 4.42
N TYR A 53 7.78 -29.99 4.86
CA TYR A 53 7.89 -28.57 4.51
C TYR A 53 9.15 -27.95 5.10
N ARG A 54 9.52 -28.28 6.35
CA ARG A 54 10.75 -27.78 6.98
C ARG A 54 12.02 -28.34 6.35
N GLU A 55 12.02 -29.60 5.93
CA GLU A 55 13.10 -30.19 5.13
C GLU A 55 13.24 -29.44 3.80
N LEU A 56 12.12 -29.16 3.12
CA LEU A 56 12.11 -28.35 1.89
C LEU A 56 12.71 -26.95 2.11
N ILE A 57 12.41 -26.29 3.24
CA ILE A 57 13.02 -25.00 3.61
C ILE A 57 14.53 -25.15 3.89
N GLY A 58 14.94 -26.23 4.54
CA GLY A 58 16.34 -26.52 4.85
C GLY A 58 17.19 -26.72 3.60
N ASP A 59 16.63 -27.39 2.60
CA ASP A 59 17.29 -27.69 1.33
C ASP A 59 17.22 -26.53 0.32
N ALA A 60 16.32 -25.56 0.52
CA ALA A 60 16.12 -24.46 -0.41
C ALA A 60 17.31 -23.49 -0.46
N THR A 61 17.78 -23.20 -1.67
CA THR A 61 18.75 -22.12 -1.96
C THR A 61 18.11 -21.03 -2.83
N SER A 62 18.76 -19.87 -2.98
CA SER A 62 18.21 -18.73 -3.73
C SER A 62 17.82 -19.04 -5.18
N ASP A 63 18.44 -20.06 -5.76
CA ASP A 63 18.29 -20.45 -7.17
C ASP A 63 17.33 -21.63 -7.35
N HIS A 64 16.62 -22.07 -6.31
CA HIS A 64 15.66 -23.17 -6.41
C HIS A 64 14.29 -22.67 -6.86
N CYS A 65 13.62 -23.46 -7.70
CA CYS A 65 12.19 -23.30 -7.96
C CYS A 65 11.43 -24.35 -7.14
N VAL A 66 10.51 -23.88 -6.29
CA VAL A 66 9.81 -24.73 -5.34
C VAL A 66 8.32 -24.68 -5.58
N VAL A 67 7.70 -25.87 -5.69
CA VAL A 67 6.25 -26.03 -5.74
C VAL A 67 5.78 -26.74 -4.48
N VAL A 68 4.74 -26.22 -3.83
CA VAL A 68 3.99 -26.98 -2.81
C VAL A 68 2.57 -27.14 -3.28
N TYR A 69 2.14 -28.38 -3.45
CA TYR A 69 0.79 -28.72 -3.86
C TYR A 69 0.12 -29.56 -2.78
N ALA A 70 -1.13 -29.21 -2.45
CA ALA A 70 -1.93 -30.02 -1.54
C ALA A 70 -3.37 -30.17 -2.03
N SER A 71 -3.87 -31.40 -1.92
CA SER A 71 -5.26 -31.76 -2.22
C SER A 71 -5.93 -32.42 -1.01
N GLY A 72 -7.16 -32.02 -0.72
CA GLY A 72 -7.94 -32.62 0.37
C GLY A 72 -8.94 -31.66 0.99
N HIS A 73 -9.31 -31.94 2.24
CA HIS A 73 -10.28 -31.14 2.96
C HIS A 73 -9.70 -29.82 3.51
N GLY A 74 -10.55 -28.80 3.59
CA GLY A 74 -10.31 -27.61 4.40
C GLY A 74 -11.43 -27.42 5.43
N VAL A 75 -11.11 -26.69 6.51
CA VAL A 75 -12.04 -26.36 7.60
C VAL A 75 -11.97 -24.87 7.86
N ARG A 76 -13.14 -24.24 8.01
CA ARG A 76 -13.26 -22.93 8.65
C ARG A 76 -13.71 -23.14 10.10
N ALA A 77 -12.95 -22.61 11.05
CA ALA A 77 -13.29 -22.70 12.45
C ALA A 77 -14.58 -21.91 12.73
N GLN A 78 -15.47 -22.49 13.52
CA GLN A 78 -16.72 -21.85 13.89
C GLN A 78 -16.49 -20.87 15.05
N ALA A 79 -16.74 -19.58 14.83
CA ALA A 79 -16.70 -18.55 15.86
C ALA A 79 -17.89 -18.68 16.84
N GLY A 80 -17.64 -18.50 18.13
CA GLY A 80 -18.64 -18.46 19.19
C GLY A 80 -19.12 -17.03 19.53
N PRO A 81 -20.11 -16.89 20.44
CA PRO A 81 -20.57 -15.59 20.90
C PRO A 81 -19.46 -14.82 21.63
N GLY A 82 -19.06 -13.67 21.07
CA GLY A 82 -17.98 -12.83 21.61
C GLY A 82 -16.63 -12.97 20.89
N ASP A 83 -16.50 -13.98 20.02
CA ASP A 83 -15.35 -14.11 19.13
C ASP A 83 -15.46 -13.10 17.98
N SER A 84 -14.35 -12.48 17.59
CA SER A 84 -14.34 -11.50 16.51
C SER A 84 -14.31 -12.21 15.15
N PRO A 85 -15.33 -12.02 14.28
CA PRO A 85 -15.32 -12.61 12.93
C PRO A 85 -14.22 -12.04 12.01
N ALA A 86 -13.50 -11.00 12.43
CA ALA A 86 -12.39 -10.41 11.68
C ALA A 86 -11.15 -11.33 11.58
N LEU A 87 -11.08 -12.38 12.40
CA LEU A 87 -10.11 -13.45 12.25
C LEU A 87 -10.82 -14.62 11.55
N ASP A 88 -10.21 -15.21 10.54
CA ASP A 88 -10.82 -16.34 9.84
C ASP A 88 -9.87 -17.53 9.96
N HIS A 89 -10.04 -18.31 11.02
CA HIS A 89 -9.18 -19.47 11.29
C HIS A 89 -9.53 -20.60 10.33
N ARG A 90 -8.73 -20.69 9.27
CA ARG A 90 -8.81 -21.74 8.25
C ARG A 90 -7.74 -22.79 8.47
N LEU A 91 -8.07 -24.06 8.22
CA LEU A 91 -7.16 -25.19 8.37
C LEU A 91 -7.21 -26.09 7.15
N TRP A 92 -6.04 -26.55 6.70
CA TRP A 92 -5.94 -27.73 5.85
C TRP A 92 -5.99 -28.99 6.72
N VAL A 93 -6.58 -30.06 6.21
CA VAL A 93 -6.94 -31.27 6.98
C VAL A 93 -6.05 -32.45 6.60
N PRO A 94 -5.06 -32.83 7.43
CA PRO A 94 -4.26 -34.02 7.23
C PRO A 94 -5.03 -35.32 7.53
N THR A 95 -4.43 -36.46 7.22
CA THR A 95 -5.07 -37.79 7.38
C THR A 95 -5.33 -38.17 8.84
N ASP A 96 -4.52 -37.67 9.79
CA ASP A 96 -4.69 -37.84 11.24
C ASP A 96 -5.65 -36.80 11.86
N PHE A 97 -6.29 -35.95 11.06
CA PHE A 97 -7.26 -34.97 11.57
C PHE A 97 -8.39 -35.58 12.43
N PRO A 98 -8.97 -36.76 12.10
CA PRO A 98 -9.98 -37.39 12.94
C PRO A 98 -9.52 -37.74 14.37
N GLU A 99 -8.21 -37.77 14.62
CA GLU A 99 -7.61 -38.01 15.94
C GLU A 99 -7.44 -36.71 16.76
N SER A 100 -7.88 -35.57 16.22
CA SER A 100 -7.79 -34.27 16.91
C SER A 100 -8.52 -34.29 18.24
N THR A 101 -7.88 -33.70 19.25
CA THR A 101 -8.49 -33.39 20.55
C THR A 101 -8.40 -31.89 20.81
N PRO A 102 -9.16 -31.34 21.79
CA PRO A 102 -9.03 -29.92 22.17
C PRO A 102 -7.59 -29.53 22.53
N ASP A 103 -6.79 -30.48 23.03
CA ASP A 103 -5.40 -30.26 23.42
C ASP A 103 -4.37 -30.55 22.33
N ASP A 104 -4.78 -31.24 21.28
CA ASP A 104 -3.92 -31.69 20.19
C ASP A 104 -4.67 -31.62 18.86
N LEU A 105 -4.80 -30.40 18.35
CA LEU A 105 -5.41 -30.15 17.05
C LEU A 105 -4.47 -30.62 15.92
N ARG A 106 -4.94 -31.57 15.11
CA ARG A 106 -4.19 -32.15 13.99
C ARG A 106 -4.37 -31.41 12.66
N GLY A 107 -5.19 -30.37 12.62
CA GLY A 107 -5.27 -29.48 11.46
C GLY A 107 -4.03 -28.61 11.32
N ILE A 108 -3.63 -28.26 10.09
CA ILE A 108 -2.55 -27.29 9.85
C ILE A 108 -3.22 -25.96 9.52
N THR A 109 -3.01 -24.96 10.36
CA THR A 109 -3.68 -23.66 10.19
C THR A 109 -3.10 -22.87 9.03
N ALA A 110 -3.92 -22.01 8.41
CA ALA A 110 -3.47 -21.08 7.37
C ALA A 110 -2.38 -20.14 7.90
N THR A 111 -2.39 -19.81 9.19
CA THR A 111 -1.34 -19.04 9.87
C THR A 111 -0.01 -19.79 9.87
N GLU A 112 -0.01 -21.07 10.22
CA GLU A 112 1.20 -21.91 10.17
C GLU A 112 1.72 -22.10 8.75
N LEU A 113 0.82 -22.37 7.79
CA LEU A 113 1.18 -22.46 6.37
C LEU A 113 1.80 -21.16 5.86
N SER A 114 1.26 -20.01 6.29
CA SER A 114 1.81 -18.70 5.93
C SER A 114 3.20 -18.49 6.54
N LEU A 115 3.44 -18.92 7.78
CA LEU A 115 4.77 -18.85 8.40
C LEU A 115 5.80 -19.71 7.66
N LEU A 116 5.44 -20.96 7.34
CA LEU A 116 6.27 -21.88 6.58
C LEU A 116 6.59 -21.33 5.18
N GLN A 117 5.59 -20.77 4.51
CA GLN A 117 5.79 -20.14 3.20
C GLN A 117 6.70 -18.91 3.31
N TRP A 118 6.55 -18.08 4.33
CA TRP A 118 7.44 -16.93 4.56
C TRP A 118 8.90 -17.36 4.77
N GLU A 119 9.13 -18.40 5.57
CA GLU A 119 10.47 -18.97 5.77
C GLU A 119 11.06 -19.50 4.46
N LEU A 120 10.25 -20.22 3.68
CA LEU A 120 10.64 -20.70 2.36
C LEU A 120 10.98 -19.53 1.42
N THR A 121 10.18 -18.46 1.41
CA THR A 121 10.45 -17.28 0.57
C THR A 121 11.65 -16.44 1.03
N GLY A 122 12.06 -16.62 2.29
CA GLY A 122 13.34 -16.11 2.80
C GLY A 122 14.55 -16.85 2.21
N LYS A 123 14.35 -18.08 1.71
CA LYS A 123 15.39 -18.90 1.06
C LYS A 123 15.40 -18.73 -0.46
N THR A 124 14.23 -18.81 -1.11
CA THR A 124 14.07 -18.61 -2.56
C THR A 124 12.86 -17.76 -2.89
N ARG A 125 12.95 -16.89 -3.89
CA ARG A 125 11.81 -16.08 -4.35
C ARG A 125 10.93 -16.80 -5.37
N ASN A 126 11.36 -17.95 -5.91
CA ASN A 126 10.62 -18.71 -6.92
C ASN A 126 9.77 -19.82 -6.27
N VAL A 127 8.73 -19.41 -5.54
CA VAL A 127 7.81 -20.32 -4.84
C VAL A 127 6.42 -20.24 -5.45
N THR A 128 5.84 -21.39 -5.78
CA THR A 128 4.42 -21.52 -6.15
C THR A 128 3.73 -22.48 -5.19
N THR A 129 2.64 -22.06 -4.57
CA THR A 129 1.81 -22.94 -3.73
C THR A 129 0.43 -23.10 -4.33
N ILE A 130 -0.10 -24.32 -4.33
CA ILE A 130 -1.33 -24.69 -5.02
C ILE A 130 -2.18 -25.48 -4.03
N TRP A 131 -3.36 -24.97 -3.71
CA TRP A 131 -4.26 -25.57 -2.72
C TRP A 131 -5.57 -25.95 -3.39
N ASP A 132 -5.77 -27.24 -3.65
CA ASP A 132 -7.06 -27.80 -4.07
C ASP A 132 -7.87 -28.28 -2.85
N SER A 133 -8.31 -27.30 -2.06
CA SER A 133 -9.10 -27.51 -0.86
C SER A 133 -10.11 -26.36 -0.69
N CYS A 134 -11.09 -26.55 0.18
CA CYS A 134 -12.14 -25.57 0.43
C CYS A 134 -12.39 -25.39 1.93
N TYR A 135 -12.70 -24.16 2.34
CA TYR A 135 -13.00 -23.82 3.72
C TYR A 135 -14.50 -23.57 3.99
N SER A 136 -15.35 -23.45 2.95
CA SER A 136 -16.80 -23.20 3.08
C SER A 136 -17.66 -24.45 2.82
N SER A 137 -18.50 -24.81 3.79
CA SER A 137 -19.32 -26.05 3.77
C SER A 137 -20.67 -25.89 3.07
N ARG A 138 -20.71 -25.34 1.85
CA ARG A 138 -21.96 -25.29 1.06
C ARG A 138 -22.18 -26.64 0.38
N MET A 139 -23.34 -27.26 0.62
CA MET A 139 -23.72 -28.55 0.02
C MET A 139 -24.16 -28.39 -1.43
N SER A 140 -23.63 -29.24 -2.34
CA SER A 140 -24.16 -29.41 -3.70
C SER A 140 -25.41 -30.31 -3.68
N ARG A 141 -26.34 -30.08 -4.61
CA ARG A 141 -27.58 -30.87 -4.76
C ARG A 141 -27.46 -31.98 -5.82
N ASP A 142 -26.34 -32.05 -6.55
CA ASP A 142 -26.12 -33.00 -7.63
C ASP A 142 -25.46 -34.30 -7.13
N ALA A 143 -26.05 -35.44 -7.49
CA ALA A 143 -25.52 -36.75 -7.13
C ALA A 143 -24.20 -37.01 -7.89
N GLY A 144 -23.11 -37.19 -7.15
CA GLY A 144 -21.76 -37.42 -7.71
C GLY A 144 -20.78 -36.25 -7.53
N VAL A 145 -21.22 -35.12 -6.96
CA VAL A 145 -20.38 -33.96 -6.68
C VAL A 145 -20.18 -33.83 -5.17
N VAL A 146 -18.93 -33.79 -4.71
CA VAL A 146 -18.61 -33.71 -3.27
C VAL A 146 -17.85 -32.41 -2.98
N SER A 147 -18.33 -31.66 -1.97
CA SER A 147 -17.65 -30.47 -1.47
C SER A 147 -16.45 -30.86 -0.59
N ARG A 148 -15.34 -30.15 -0.75
CA ARG A 148 -14.09 -30.39 0.00
C ARG A 148 -14.05 -29.73 1.39
N ALA A 149 -15.11 -29.08 1.88
CA ALA A 149 -15.10 -28.46 3.21
C ALA A 149 -15.69 -29.33 4.34
N LEU A 150 -15.17 -29.19 5.56
CA LEU A 150 -15.67 -29.83 6.79
C LEU A 150 -16.05 -28.82 7.89
N PRO A 151 -17.07 -29.10 8.73
CA PRO A 151 -17.53 -28.19 9.80
C PRO A 151 -16.89 -28.44 11.19
N ARG A 152 -15.74 -29.13 11.28
CA ARG A 152 -15.31 -29.84 12.51
C ARG A 152 -14.31 -29.12 13.45
N ALA A 153 -14.08 -27.80 13.35
CA ALA A 153 -13.18 -27.09 14.28
C ALA A 153 -13.89 -25.98 15.06
N GLN A 154 -13.66 -25.94 16.36
CA GLN A 154 -14.08 -24.84 17.23
C GLN A 154 -12.99 -23.77 17.29
N TRP A 155 -13.39 -22.51 17.32
CA TRP A 155 -12.45 -21.39 17.35
C TRP A 155 -11.44 -21.43 18.50
N ALA A 156 -11.93 -21.63 19.73
CA ALA A 156 -11.10 -21.61 20.94
C ALA A 156 -9.99 -22.68 20.92
N ASP A 157 -10.25 -23.85 20.33
CA ASP A 157 -9.27 -24.93 20.21
C ASP A 157 -8.13 -24.53 19.25
N VAL A 158 -8.46 -23.82 18.17
CA VAL A 158 -7.47 -23.31 17.20
C VAL A 158 -6.60 -22.23 17.84
N GLU A 159 -7.20 -21.28 18.55
CA GLU A 159 -6.46 -20.21 19.22
C GLU A 159 -5.54 -20.77 20.31
N ALA A 160 -6.02 -21.67 21.15
CA ALA A 160 -5.22 -22.37 22.15
C ALA A 160 -4.08 -23.18 21.50
N HIS A 161 -4.31 -23.81 20.35
CA HIS A 161 -3.29 -24.51 19.59
C HIS A 161 -2.17 -23.57 19.12
N LEU A 162 -2.52 -22.42 18.52
CA LEU A 162 -1.56 -21.44 18.02
C LEU A 162 -0.69 -20.85 19.14
N ILE A 163 -1.29 -20.60 20.31
CA ILE A 163 -0.58 -20.16 21.53
C ILE A 163 0.40 -21.24 21.97
N ARG A 164 -0.06 -22.49 22.15
CA ARG A 164 0.78 -23.61 22.62
C ARG A 164 1.98 -23.88 21.72
N ARG A 165 1.83 -23.67 20.41
CA ARG A 165 2.91 -23.86 19.42
C ARG A 165 3.83 -22.64 19.27
N GLY A 166 3.58 -21.54 20.00
CA GLY A 166 4.35 -20.30 19.87
C GLY A 166 4.24 -19.65 18.48
N VAL A 167 3.21 -20.00 17.72
CA VAL A 167 2.99 -19.52 16.35
C VAL A 167 2.66 -18.04 16.37
N LEU A 168 1.83 -17.60 17.31
CA LEU A 168 1.48 -16.19 17.46
C LEU A 168 2.71 -15.32 17.79
N ASP A 169 3.63 -15.82 18.60
CA ASP A 169 4.89 -15.12 18.92
C ASP A 169 5.84 -15.02 17.72
N GLN A 170 5.84 -16.01 16.84
CA GLN A 170 6.62 -15.95 15.61
C GLN A 170 6.03 -14.96 14.60
N VAL A 171 4.70 -14.92 14.46
CA VAL A 171 4.02 -13.93 13.62
C VAL A 171 4.24 -12.51 14.16
N ARG A 172 4.27 -12.29 15.49
CA ARG A 172 4.61 -11.01 16.13
C ARG A 172 5.90 -10.39 15.61
N SER A 173 6.90 -11.20 15.33
CA SER A 173 8.20 -10.71 14.90
C SER A 173 8.27 -10.27 13.43
N ARG A 174 7.19 -10.48 12.65
CA ARG A 174 7.18 -10.26 11.19
C ARG A 174 6.32 -9.03 10.83
N ARG A 175 6.91 -8.10 10.05
CA ARG A 175 6.32 -6.80 9.65
C ARG A 175 5.13 -6.93 8.66
N ASP A 176 5.13 -7.96 7.81
CA ASP A 176 4.13 -8.13 6.74
C ASP A 176 3.15 -9.27 7.05
N ALA A 177 2.19 -9.02 7.94
CA ALA A 177 1.25 -10.06 8.38
C ALA A 177 0.02 -10.25 7.46
N ALA A 178 -0.12 -9.44 6.40
CA ALA A 178 -1.30 -9.41 5.54
C ALA A 178 -1.22 -10.32 4.29
N GLY A 179 -0.09 -11.00 4.03
CA GLY A 179 0.14 -11.89 2.87
C GLY A 179 1.62 -12.23 2.66
N ASN A 180 1.97 -12.98 1.62
CA ASN A 180 3.36 -13.20 1.18
C ASN A 180 3.58 -12.58 -0.21
N PRO A 181 4.37 -11.50 -0.35
CA PRO A 181 4.54 -10.79 -1.63
C PRO A 181 5.44 -11.52 -2.63
N TRP A 182 6.06 -12.63 -2.23
CA TRP A 182 7.07 -13.32 -3.03
C TRP A 182 6.58 -14.63 -3.63
N ALA A 183 5.59 -15.29 -3.03
CA ALA A 183 5.07 -16.58 -3.47
C ALA A 183 3.79 -16.44 -4.28
N VAL A 184 3.70 -17.12 -5.43
CA VAL A 184 2.45 -17.26 -6.17
C VAL A 184 1.57 -18.28 -5.44
N ARG A 185 0.31 -17.95 -5.18
CA ARG A 185 -0.64 -18.85 -4.51
C ARG A 185 -1.84 -19.08 -5.40
N LEU A 186 -2.05 -20.31 -5.85
CA LEU A 186 -3.25 -20.71 -6.58
C LEU A 186 -4.21 -21.40 -5.63
N VAL A 187 -5.48 -20.96 -5.63
CA VAL A 187 -6.53 -21.49 -4.77
C VAL A 187 -7.71 -21.97 -5.61
N ALA A 188 -8.28 -23.11 -5.23
CA ALA A 188 -9.35 -23.75 -6.00
C ALA A 188 -10.69 -23.01 -5.98
N CYS A 189 -10.95 -22.17 -4.98
CA CYS A 189 -12.18 -21.39 -4.84
C CYS A 189 -11.98 -20.16 -3.96
N GLY A 190 -12.91 -19.20 -4.03
CA GLY A 190 -12.92 -18.03 -3.15
C GLY A 190 -13.22 -18.37 -1.67
N PRO A 191 -13.01 -17.41 -0.75
CA PRO A 191 -13.23 -17.54 0.70
C PRO A 191 -14.57 -18.15 1.13
N GLU A 192 -15.64 -17.80 0.42
CA GLU A 192 -17.04 -18.17 0.73
C GLU A 192 -17.59 -19.21 -0.25
N GLU A 193 -16.72 -19.83 -1.04
CA GLU A 193 -17.09 -20.75 -2.11
C GLU A 193 -16.61 -22.18 -1.82
N SER A 194 -17.15 -23.13 -2.59
CA SER A 194 -16.78 -24.53 -2.47
C SER A 194 -15.94 -25.01 -3.64
N ALA A 195 -14.88 -25.76 -3.32
CA ALA A 195 -14.13 -26.56 -4.28
C ALA A 195 -14.74 -27.98 -4.32
N TYR A 196 -14.90 -28.51 -5.52
CA TYR A 196 -15.61 -29.77 -5.76
C TYR A 196 -14.69 -30.85 -6.34
N GLU A 197 -14.93 -32.10 -5.94
CA GLU A 197 -14.54 -33.27 -6.73
C GLU A 197 -15.75 -33.83 -7.49
N TYR A 198 -15.49 -34.38 -8.67
CA TYR A 198 -16.50 -34.93 -9.56
C TYR A 198 -15.93 -36.10 -10.36
N GLU A 199 -16.81 -36.94 -10.89
CA GLU A 199 -16.43 -37.99 -11.83
C GLU A 199 -16.33 -37.39 -13.24
N ASN A 200 -15.12 -37.40 -13.81
CA ASN A 200 -14.87 -36.85 -15.13
C ASN A 200 -15.33 -37.81 -16.25
N ARG A 201 -15.07 -37.45 -17.51
CA ARG A 201 -15.52 -38.23 -18.68
C ARG A 201 -14.90 -39.63 -18.76
N ASP A 202 -13.76 -39.82 -18.11
CA ASP A 202 -13.03 -41.09 -18.07
C ASP A 202 -13.44 -41.97 -16.88
N GLY A 203 -14.43 -41.53 -16.09
CA GLY A 203 -14.89 -42.23 -14.89
C GLY A 203 -13.96 -42.07 -13.68
N ILE A 204 -13.01 -41.12 -13.74
CA ILE A 204 -12.06 -40.86 -12.66
C ILE A 204 -12.62 -39.74 -11.78
N VAL A 205 -12.61 -39.96 -10.46
CA VAL A 205 -12.98 -38.90 -9.50
C VAL A 205 -11.77 -37.99 -9.30
N VAL A 206 -11.93 -36.71 -9.60
CA VAL A 206 -10.85 -35.71 -9.58
C VAL A 206 -11.38 -34.35 -9.09
N GLY A 207 -10.50 -33.51 -8.56
CA GLY A 207 -10.77 -32.12 -8.26
C GLY A 207 -10.95 -31.30 -9.54
N ALA A 208 -12.06 -30.57 -9.63
CA ALA A 208 -12.37 -29.75 -10.81
C ALA A 208 -11.29 -28.70 -11.09
N PHE A 209 -10.66 -28.18 -10.04
CA PHE A 209 -9.57 -27.22 -10.18
C PHE A 209 -8.28 -27.88 -10.66
N THR A 210 -7.86 -28.99 -10.04
CA THR A 210 -6.64 -29.72 -10.42
C THR A 210 -6.68 -30.18 -11.88
N GLU A 211 -7.77 -30.79 -12.33
CA GLU A 211 -7.93 -31.21 -13.72
C GLU A 211 -7.85 -30.00 -14.68
N ALA A 212 -8.63 -28.96 -14.41
CA ALA A 212 -8.64 -27.76 -15.26
C ALA A 212 -7.27 -27.04 -15.29
N LEU A 213 -6.54 -27.04 -14.18
CA LEU A 213 -5.19 -26.48 -14.08
C LEU A 213 -4.19 -27.31 -14.90
N SER A 214 -4.20 -28.63 -14.74
CA SER A 214 -3.30 -29.53 -15.48
C SER A 214 -3.53 -29.40 -16.98
N ASP A 215 -4.78 -29.54 -17.43
CA ASP A 215 -5.12 -29.41 -18.85
C ASP A 215 -4.71 -28.06 -19.42
N THR A 216 -4.90 -26.97 -18.65
CA THR A 216 -4.52 -25.63 -19.10
C THR A 216 -3.01 -25.52 -19.22
N LEU A 217 -2.24 -26.02 -18.25
CA LEU A 217 -0.79 -25.98 -18.27
C LEU A 217 -0.19 -26.85 -19.38
N GLU A 218 -0.78 -28.01 -19.66
CA GLU A 218 -0.41 -28.86 -20.81
C GLU A 218 -0.75 -28.19 -22.14
N GLU A 219 -1.96 -27.64 -22.27
CA GLU A 219 -2.40 -26.94 -23.49
C GLU A 219 -1.50 -25.75 -23.83
N VAL A 220 -1.11 -24.96 -22.82
CA VAL A 220 -0.30 -23.76 -23.05
C VAL A 220 1.19 -24.06 -23.19
N GLY A 221 1.70 -25.18 -22.68
CA GLY A 221 3.12 -25.52 -22.75
C GLY A 221 4.05 -24.37 -22.34
N ASP A 222 5.10 -24.10 -23.13
CA ASP A 222 6.06 -23.01 -22.92
C ASP A 222 5.66 -21.70 -23.60
N ALA A 223 4.37 -21.49 -23.84
CA ALA A 223 3.90 -20.41 -24.69
C ALA A 223 3.99 -19.00 -24.08
N GLY A 224 4.71 -18.82 -22.97
CA GLY A 224 5.04 -17.51 -22.39
C GLY A 224 3.87 -16.79 -21.71
N LEU A 225 2.88 -17.54 -21.22
CA LEU A 225 1.73 -17.00 -20.49
C LEU A 225 2.02 -16.86 -19.00
N THR A 226 1.49 -15.83 -18.35
CA THR A 226 1.65 -15.61 -16.90
C THR A 226 0.64 -16.43 -16.09
N TRP A 227 0.87 -16.59 -14.78
CA TRP A 227 -0.11 -17.22 -13.89
C TRP A 227 -1.48 -16.51 -13.92
N ALA A 228 -1.51 -15.19 -14.10
CA ALA A 228 -2.73 -14.38 -14.29
C ALA A 228 -3.54 -14.85 -15.49
N GLU A 229 -2.86 -15.15 -16.60
CA GLU A 229 -3.50 -15.60 -17.83
C GLU A 229 -3.91 -17.07 -17.78
N ILE A 230 -3.17 -17.89 -17.04
CA ILE A 230 -3.48 -19.29 -16.81
C ILE A 230 -4.70 -19.42 -15.91
N ILE A 231 -4.73 -18.74 -14.75
CA ILE A 231 -5.85 -18.87 -13.81
C ILE A 231 -7.18 -18.40 -14.41
N ARG A 232 -7.16 -17.44 -15.33
CA ARG A 232 -8.35 -17.02 -16.10
C ARG A 232 -8.90 -18.14 -16.97
N ARG A 233 -8.04 -18.89 -17.68
CA ARG A 233 -8.43 -20.05 -18.50
C ARG A 233 -8.94 -21.19 -17.62
N VAL A 234 -8.27 -21.45 -16.51
CA VAL A 234 -8.71 -22.43 -15.50
C VAL A 234 -10.09 -22.06 -14.97
N ARG A 235 -10.31 -20.80 -14.60
CA ARG A 235 -11.60 -20.30 -14.13
C ARG A 235 -12.70 -20.46 -15.18
N TYR A 236 -12.42 -20.19 -16.45
CA TYR A 236 -13.37 -20.44 -17.53
C TYR A 236 -13.77 -21.92 -17.61
N ARG A 237 -12.80 -22.85 -17.56
CA ARG A 237 -13.05 -24.29 -17.58
C ARG A 237 -13.87 -24.75 -16.36
N VAL A 238 -13.44 -24.37 -15.15
CA VAL A 238 -14.11 -24.75 -13.90
C VAL A 238 -15.55 -24.23 -13.87
N ARG A 239 -15.79 -22.95 -14.20
CA ARG A 239 -17.12 -22.35 -14.10
C ARG A 239 -18.14 -22.90 -15.09
N ARG A 240 -17.71 -23.53 -16.18
CA ARG A 240 -18.61 -24.24 -17.10
C ARG A 240 -19.24 -25.48 -16.45
N LEU A 241 -18.51 -26.12 -15.53
CA LEU A 241 -18.98 -27.29 -14.80
C LEU A 241 -19.60 -26.88 -13.45
N PHE A 242 -18.95 -25.96 -12.75
CA PHE A 242 -19.29 -25.51 -11.40
C PHE A 242 -19.36 -23.98 -11.33
N PRO A 243 -20.52 -23.36 -11.66
CA PRO A 243 -20.66 -21.91 -11.72
C PRO A 243 -20.31 -21.16 -10.43
N ASN A 244 -20.39 -21.85 -9.29
CA ASN A 244 -20.15 -21.35 -7.93
C ASN A 244 -18.75 -21.68 -7.38
N GLN A 245 -17.84 -22.19 -8.22
CA GLN A 245 -16.44 -22.38 -7.88
C GLN A 245 -15.59 -21.43 -8.71
N TRP A 246 -14.89 -20.50 -8.05
CA TRP A 246 -14.08 -19.47 -8.68
C TRP A 246 -12.60 -19.63 -8.27
N PRO A 247 -11.80 -20.31 -9.11
CA PRO A 247 -10.36 -20.36 -8.88
C PRO A 247 -9.71 -18.97 -8.87
N GLY A 248 -8.77 -18.80 -7.94
CA GLY A 248 -8.06 -17.55 -7.69
C GLY A 248 -6.55 -17.71 -7.73
N ALA A 249 -5.85 -16.59 -7.93
CA ALA A 249 -4.41 -16.48 -7.80
C ALA A 249 -4.07 -15.25 -6.93
N GLU A 250 -3.12 -15.40 -6.03
CA GLU A 250 -2.62 -14.35 -5.14
C GLU A 250 -1.09 -14.25 -5.23
N GLY A 251 -0.52 -13.17 -4.69
CA GLY A 251 0.90 -12.89 -4.76
C GLY A 251 1.35 -12.36 -6.13
N PRO A 252 2.61 -12.55 -6.54
CA PRO A 252 3.15 -12.05 -7.82
C PRO A 252 2.74 -12.96 -8.99
N TYR A 253 1.44 -13.16 -9.20
CA TYR A 253 0.89 -14.05 -10.24
C TYR A 253 1.03 -13.49 -11.68
N ASP A 254 1.68 -12.34 -11.84
CA ASP A 254 2.11 -11.83 -13.15
C ASP A 254 3.40 -12.50 -13.67
N ARG A 255 4.00 -13.38 -12.87
CA ARG A 255 5.16 -14.18 -13.28
C ARG A 255 4.78 -15.24 -14.30
N LEU A 256 5.75 -15.61 -15.13
CA LEU A 256 5.70 -16.85 -15.90
C LEU A 256 5.71 -18.07 -14.94
N PRO A 257 5.03 -19.17 -15.31
CA PRO A 257 5.01 -20.38 -14.52
C PRO A 257 6.39 -20.85 -14.11
N PHE A 258 6.57 -21.04 -12.80
CA PHE A 258 7.78 -21.60 -12.22
C PHE A 258 9.05 -20.74 -12.46
N THR A 259 8.90 -19.45 -12.74
CA THR A 259 10.00 -18.49 -12.80
C THR A 259 9.70 -17.25 -11.95
N THR A 260 10.71 -16.41 -11.75
CA THR A 260 10.54 -15.06 -11.18
C THR A 260 10.34 -13.99 -12.26
N ASP A 261 10.33 -14.38 -13.52
CA ASP A 261 10.30 -13.46 -14.64
C ASP A 261 8.89 -12.91 -14.83
N VAL A 262 8.78 -11.60 -14.83
CA VAL A 262 7.57 -10.87 -15.18
C VAL A 262 7.77 -10.31 -16.58
N PRO A 263 7.01 -10.75 -17.60
CA PRO A 263 7.13 -10.21 -18.93
C PRO A 263 6.65 -8.75 -18.96
N ASP A 264 7.35 -7.88 -19.71
CA ASP A 264 6.88 -6.50 -19.97
C ASP A 264 5.72 -6.55 -20.97
N LEU A 265 4.50 -6.55 -20.45
CA LEU A 265 3.26 -6.60 -21.22
C LEU A 265 2.51 -5.26 -21.21
N THR A 266 3.24 -4.16 -21.02
CA THR A 266 2.63 -2.82 -20.99
C THR A 266 1.88 -2.56 -22.30
N GLY A 267 0.54 -2.42 -22.23
CA GLY A 267 -0.33 -2.20 -23.39
C GLY A 267 -0.55 -3.43 -24.30
N VAL A 268 0.01 -4.60 -23.97
CA VAL A 268 -0.13 -5.83 -24.76
C VAL A 268 -1.33 -6.64 -24.26
N LEU A 269 -2.27 -6.96 -25.16
CA LEU A 269 -3.53 -7.62 -24.81
C LEU A 269 -3.51 -9.10 -25.19
N PRO A 270 -4.20 -9.98 -24.45
CA PRO A 270 -4.43 -11.35 -24.90
C PRO A 270 -5.27 -11.36 -26.18
N VAL A 271 -5.12 -12.39 -27.00
CA VAL A 271 -6.06 -12.67 -28.09
C VAL A 271 -6.82 -13.94 -27.78
N GLU A 272 -8.16 -13.85 -27.79
CA GLU A 272 -9.06 -14.97 -27.58
C GLU A 272 -9.87 -15.22 -28.85
N VAL A 273 -10.08 -16.48 -29.19
CA VAL A 273 -10.97 -16.90 -30.27
C VAL A 273 -12.17 -17.57 -29.62
N ASP A 274 -13.37 -17.04 -29.86
CA ASP A 274 -14.58 -17.65 -29.32
C ASP A 274 -15.01 -18.91 -30.10
N LEU A 275 -16.06 -19.57 -29.63
CA LEU A 275 -16.56 -20.82 -30.22
C LEU A 275 -17.11 -20.64 -31.64
N ASP A 276 -17.52 -19.42 -32.01
CA ASP A 276 -18.01 -19.08 -33.33
C ASP A 276 -16.86 -18.65 -34.28
N GLY A 277 -15.61 -18.71 -33.80
CA GLY A 277 -14.40 -18.35 -34.54
C GLY A 277 -14.15 -16.84 -34.61
N GLN A 278 -14.91 -16.02 -33.88
CA GLN A 278 -14.70 -14.59 -33.82
C GLN A 278 -13.56 -14.26 -32.87
N VAL A 279 -12.63 -13.44 -33.34
CA VAL A 279 -11.47 -13.06 -32.55
C VAL A 279 -11.77 -11.82 -31.74
N ARG A 280 -11.40 -11.90 -30.47
CA ARG A 280 -11.65 -10.90 -29.46
C ARG A 280 -10.36 -10.58 -28.74
N LEU A 281 -10.21 -9.32 -28.40
CA LEU A 281 -9.35 -8.91 -27.32
C LEU A 281 -10.24 -8.91 -26.07
N PRO A 282 -9.90 -9.64 -25.00
CA PRO A 282 -10.59 -9.53 -23.73
C PRO A 282 -10.15 -8.19 -23.12
N ALA A 283 -10.58 -7.11 -23.74
CA ALA A 283 -10.20 -5.74 -23.46
C ALA A 283 -11.18 -4.85 -24.24
N GLY A 284 -12.14 -4.27 -23.52
CA GLY A 284 -13.15 -3.38 -24.09
C GLY A 284 -12.85 -1.91 -23.82
N ARG A 285 -13.88 -1.08 -23.77
CA ARG A 285 -13.76 0.36 -23.47
C ARG A 285 -13.16 0.60 -22.09
N ILE A 286 -13.41 -0.31 -21.15
CA ILE A 286 -12.83 -0.27 -19.81
C ILE A 286 -11.35 -0.65 -19.85
N ALA A 287 -10.89 -1.37 -20.86
CA ALA A 287 -9.47 -1.57 -21.11
C ALA A 287 -8.88 -0.47 -22.03
N GLY A 288 -9.51 0.69 -22.12
CA GLY A 288 -9.05 1.80 -22.97
C GLY A 288 -9.09 1.50 -24.48
N VAL A 289 -9.63 0.36 -24.89
CA VAL A 289 -9.73 -0.03 -26.30
C VAL A 289 -10.86 0.77 -26.94
N ALA A 290 -10.55 1.44 -28.04
CA ALA A 290 -11.50 2.21 -28.82
C ALA A 290 -11.72 1.56 -30.20
N ARG A 291 -12.91 1.80 -30.76
CA ARG A 291 -13.18 1.42 -32.15
C ARG A 291 -12.20 2.15 -33.06
N GLY A 292 -11.54 1.43 -33.94
CA GLY A 292 -10.50 1.95 -34.82
C GLY A 292 -9.08 1.72 -34.32
N ASP A 293 -8.89 1.29 -33.06
CA ASP A 293 -7.57 0.91 -32.57
C ASP A 293 -7.01 -0.25 -33.37
N VAL A 294 -5.69 -0.23 -33.57
CA VAL A 294 -4.96 -1.20 -34.37
C VAL A 294 -3.93 -1.88 -33.50
N TYR A 295 -3.94 -3.20 -33.53
CA TYR A 295 -2.99 -4.06 -32.86
C TYR A 295 -2.24 -4.94 -33.86
N ALA A 296 -0.97 -5.19 -33.59
CA ALA A 296 -0.17 -6.20 -34.24
C ALA A 296 -0.23 -7.49 -33.43
N VAL A 297 -0.66 -8.59 -34.07
CA VAL A 297 -0.79 -9.88 -33.41
C VAL A 297 0.48 -10.70 -33.60
N GLN A 298 1.06 -11.19 -32.50
CA GLN A 298 2.25 -12.03 -32.50
C GLN A 298 2.11 -13.18 -31.49
N PRO A 299 2.90 -14.27 -31.61
CA PRO A 299 3.00 -15.26 -30.54
C PRO A 299 3.53 -14.61 -29.26
N ALA A 300 3.02 -14.98 -28.09
CA ALA A 300 3.59 -14.56 -26.82
C ALA A 300 5.08 -14.95 -26.72
N GLY A 301 5.91 -14.00 -26.24
CA GLY A 301 7.36 -14.15 -26.16
C GLY A 301 8.12 -13.68 -27.41
N ALA A 302 7.45 -13.45 -28.54
CA ALA A 302 8.08 -12.84 -29.71
C ALA A 302 8.24 -11.32 -29.53
N PRO A 303 9.41 -10.74 -29.83
CA PRO A 303 9.58 -9.29 -29.78
C PRO A 303 8.83 -8.63 -30.95
N PHE A 304 7.96 -7.66 -30.62
CA PHE A 304 7.34 -6.82 -31.63
C PHE A 304 8.40 -5.98 -32.35
N LYS A 305 8.50 -6.13 -33.68
CA LYS A 305 9.44 -5.39 -34.53
C LYS A 305 8.73 -4.40 -35.44
N SER A 306 7.72 -4.86 -36.17
CA SER A 306 6.86 -4.04 -37.03
C SER A 306 5.53 -4.75 -37.30
N LEU A 307 4.52 -3.99 -37.72
CA LEU A 307 3.23 -4.56 -38.13
C LEU A 307 3.39 -5.53 -39.31
N GLU A 308 4.23 -5.20 -40.30
CA GLU A 308 4.46 -5.98 -41.53
C GLU A 308 5.05 -7.37 -41.28
N THR A 309 5.79 -7.52 -40.17
CA THR A 309 6.43 -8.78 -39.76
C THR A 309 5.62 -9.56 -38.72
N SER A 310 4.43 -9.07 -38.36
CA SER A 310 3.53 -9.71 -37.39
C SER A 310 2.68 -10.81 -38.04
N LEU A 311 2.02 -11.66 -37.24
CA LEU A 311 1.11 -12.70 -37.75
C LEU A 311 -0.15 -12.10 -38.37
N ALA A 312 -0.67 -11.04 -37.77
CA ALA A 312 -1.86 -10.36 -38.26
C ALA A 312 -1.93 -8.91 -37.78
N ARG A 313 -2.71 -8.11 -38.50
CA ARG A 313 -3.26 -6.84 -38.04
C ARG A 313 -4.66 -7.09 -37.48
N ALA A 314 -4.88 -6.73 -36.22
CA ALA A 314 -6.19 -6.75 -35.58
C ALA A 314 -6.71 -5.32 -35.47
N THR A 315 -7.77 -5.00 -36.21
CA THR A 315 -8.43 -3.68 -36.16
C THR A 315 -9.71 -3.80 -35.36
N VAL A 316 -9.86 -2.97 -34.34
CA VAL A 316 -11.03 -3.01 -33.47
C VAL A 316 -12.25 -2.47 -34.20
N THR A 317 -13.24 -3.32 -34.44
CA THR A 317 -14.47 -2.97 -35.18
C THR A 317 -15.66 -2.73 -34.27
N GLN A 318 -15.71 -3.42 -33.12
CA GLN A 318 -16.74 -3.25 -32.10
C GLN A 318 -16.11 -3.31 -30.72
N VAL A 319 -16.64 -2.51 -29.79
CA VAL A 319 -16.13 -2.47 -28.42
C VAL A 319 -17.31 -2.48 -27.44
N SER A 320 -17.32 -3.50 -26.59
CA SER A 320 -18.17 -3.57 -25.40
C SER A 320 -17.45 -2.94 -24.20
N SER A 321 -18.01 -3.04 -23.00
CA SER A 321 -17.32 -2.63 -21.77
C SER A 321 -16.02 -3.43 -21.56
N THR A 322 -16.06 -4.75 -21.78
CA THR A 322 -15.01 -5.68 -21.32
C THR A 322 -14.24 -6.37 -22.43
N ASP A 323 -14.77 -6.37 -23.64
CA ASP A 323 -14.21 -7.05 -24.80
C ASP A 323 -14.27 -6.18 -26.05
N ALA A 324 -13.30 -6.36 -26.95
CA ALA A 324 -13.26 -5.76 -28.27
C ALA A 324 -13.26 -6.85 -29.33
N VAL A 325 -14.19 -6.74 -30.28
CA VAL A 325 -14.18 -7.59 -31.48
C VAL A 325 -13.21 -6.95 -32.47
N VAL A 326 -12.31 -7.77 -32.98
CA VAL A 326 -11.33 -7.34 -33.97
C VAL A 326 -11.59 -8.00 -35.32
N GLU A 327 -11.41 -7.21 -36.37
CA GLU A 327 -11.21 -7.74 -37.71
C GLU A 327 -9.73 -8.05 -37.91
N LEU A 328 -9.44 -9.29 -38.30
CA LEU A 328 -8.09 -9.76 -38.53
C LEU A 328 -7.74 -9.78 -40.00
N VAL A 329 -6.57 -9.23 -40.31
CA VAL A 329 -5.90 -9.39 -41.60
C VAL A 329 -4.57 -10.09 -41.36
N PHE A 330 -4.42 -11.32 -41.81
CA PHE A 330 -3.17 -12.05 -41.68
C PHE A 330 -2.04 -11.41 -42.48
N LEU A 331 -0.84 -11.43 -41.92
CA LEU A 331 0.39 -10.86 -42.44
C LEU A 331 1.50 -11.91 -42.40
N GLY A 332 2.63 -11.64 -43.07
CA GLY A 332 3.82 -12.50 -42.99
C GLY A 332 3.64 -13.95 -43.47
N GLY A 333 2.56 -14.27 -44.19
CA GLY A 333 2.24 -15.63 -44.66
C GLY A 333 1.51 -16.52 -43.64
N ALA A 334 1.12 -15.99 -42.48
CA ALA A 334 0.29 -16.73 -41.52
C ALA A 334 -1.15 -16.93 -42.03
N THR A 335 -1.79 -18.01 -41.59
CA THR A 335 -3.21 -18.31 -41.91
C THR A 335 -4.07 -18.61 -40.69
N GLU A 336 -3.45 -18.72 -39.51
CA GLU A 336 -4.10 -19.03 -38.25
C GLU A 336 -3.40 -18.33 -37.08
N LEU A 337 -4.12 -18.13 -35.98
CA LEU A 337 -3.57 -17.58 -34.75
C LEU A 337 -3.18 -18.70 -33.78
N PRO A 338 -1.98 -18.66 -33.19
CA PRO A 338 -1.63 -19.60 -32.13
C PRO A 338 -2.42 -19.27 -30.85
N ARG A 339 -2.62 -20.26 -29.97
CA ARG A 339 -3.40 -20.12 -28.71
C ARG A 339 -2.79 -19.13 -27.70
N ASN A 340 -1.54 -18.75 -27.91
CA ASN A 340 -0.80 -17.77 -27.12
C ASN A 340 -0.64 -16.43 -27.84
N ALA A 341 -1.44 -16.16 -28.87
CA ALA A 341 -1.39 -14.90 -29.58
C ALA A 341 -1.64 -13.72 -28.62
N ARG A 342 -0.85 -12.67 -28.82
CA ARG A 342 -0.94 -11.39 -28.12
C ARG A 342 -1.04 -10.25 -29.12
N ALA A 343 -1.82 -9.24 -28.76
CA ALA A 343 -2.07 -8.04 -29.52
C ALA A 343 -1.23 -6.91 -28.95
N HIS A 344 -0.21 -6.49 -29.69
CA HIS A 344 0.65 -5.36 -29.38
C HIS A 344 0.06 -4.08 -29.97
N PRO A 345 -0.01 -2.98 -29.22
CA PRO A 345 -0.65 -1.76 -29.70
C PRO A 345 0.19 -1.12 -30.81
N VAL A 346 -0.47 -0.64 -31.86
CA VAL A 346 0.17 0.05 -33.00
C VAL A 346 -0.38 1.46 -33.15
N GLU A 347 -1.71 1.60 -33.23
CA GLU A 347 -2.39 2.90 -33.29
C GLU A 347 -3.53 2.88 -32.28
N LEU A 348 -3.49 3.80 -31.31
CA LEU A 348 -4.46 3.88 -30.22
C LEU A 348 -5.08 5.28 -30.14
N SER A 349 -6.39 5.35 -29.93
CA SER A 349 -7.17 6.59 -29.90
C SER A 349 -7.24 7.20 -28.47
N MET A 350 -6.12 7.71 -27.90
CA MET A 350 -5.97 7.98 -26.43
C MET A 350 -5.83 9.46 -25.97
N ARG A 351 -6.25 9.79 -24.73
CA ARG A 351 -6.01 11.09 -24.04
C ARG A 351 -4.67 11.05 -23.29
N ARG A 352 -3.63 11.59 -23.91
CA ARG A 352 -2.28 11.66 -23.34
C ARG A 352 -2.07 12.92 -22.51
N ARG A 353 -1.45 12.80 -21.33
CA ARG A 353 -1.10 13.92 -20.43
C ARG A 353 0.03 14.77 -21.04
N PRO A 354 -0.07 16.10 -21.02
CA PRO A 354 1.03 16.95 -21.48
C PRO A 354 2.24 16.86 -20.54
N VAL A 355 3.43 16.78 -21.12
CA VAL A 355 4.73 16.81 -20.44
C VAL A 355 5.64 17.79 -21.17
N ALA A 356 6.34 18.64 -20.41
CA ALA A 356 7.27 19.60 -20.98
C ALA A 356 8.64 18.94 -21.17
N VAL A 357 9.23 19.06 -22.36
CA VAL A 357 10.62 18.64 -22.61
C VAL A 357 11.51 19.88 -22.72
N VAL A 358 12.26 20.15 -21.66
CA VAL A 358 13.08 21.35 -21.49
C VAL A 358 14.52 21.03 -21.89
N GLY A 359 15.04 21.68 -22.93
CA GLY A 359 16.39 21.48 -23.44
C GLY A 359 16.47 21.62 -24.96
N THR A 360 17.67 21.75 -25.49
CA THR A 360 17.93 21.84 -26.94
C THR A 360 18.99 20.82 -27.35
N GLY A 361 19.09 20.51 -28.65
CA GLY A 361 20.03 19.53 -29.18
C GLY A 361 19.42 18.16 -29.52
N PRO A 362 20.23 17.24 -30.09
CA PRO A 362 19.77 15.95 -30.58
C PRO A 362 19.24 15.02 -29.48
N GLU A 363 19.77 15.12 -28.26
CA GLU A 363 19.30 14.33 -27.12
C GLU A 363 17.89 14.78 -26.69
N ALA A 364 17.64 16.09 -26.65
CA ALA A 364 16.33 16.64 -26.35
C ALA A 364 15.29 16.24 -27.41
N GLU A 365 15.69 16.19 -28.68
CA GLU A 365 14.82 15.75 -29.76
C GLU A 365 14.50 14.26 -29.69
N THR A 366 15.49 13.44 -29.29
CA THR A 366 15.28 12.01 -29.04
C THR A 366 14.27 11.78 -27.92
N VAL A 367 14.36 12.55 -26.83
CA VAL A 367 13.38 12.50 -25.73
C VAL A 367 12.00 12.97 -26.20
N ARG A 368 11.89 14.04 -27.00
CA ARG A 368 10.59 14.49 -27.56
C ARG A 368 9.94 13.42 -28.43
N ALA A 369 10.71 12.80 -29.32
CA ALA A 369 10.21 11.72 -30.17
C ALA A 369 9.71 10.54 -29.32
N ALA A 370 10.48 10.12 -28.31
CA ALA A 370 10.07 9.03 -27.43
C ALA A 370 8.82 9.36 -26.59
N VAL A 371 8.66 10.62 -26.14
CA VAL A 371 7.44 11.09 -25.46
C VAL A 371 6.26 11.17 -26.42
N ALA A 372 6.48 11.54 -27.69
CA ALA A 372 5.41 11.59 -28.69
C ALA A 372 4.85 10.20 -29.05
N GLU A 373 5.65 9.14 -28.90
CA GLU A 373 5.25 7.74 -29.08
C GLU A 373 4.72 7.08 -27.78
N ALA A 374 4.74 7.79 -26.66
CA ALA A 374 4.36 7.22 -25.37
C ALA A 374 2.84 7.04 -25.22
N SER A 375 2.45 6.04 -24.44
CA SER A 375 1.04 5.64 -24.26
C SER A 375 0.23 6.58 -23.36
N HIS A 376 0.83 7.17 -22.32
CA HIS A 376 0.09 7.98 -21.33
C HIS A 376 0.46 9.47 -21.34
N VAL A 377 1.54 9.83 -22.05
CA VAL A 377 2.04 11.21 -22.11
C VAL A 377 2.23 11.67 -23.55
N ARG A 378 2.20 12.98 -23.74
CA ARG A 378 2.54 13.65 -25.00
C ARG A 378 3.35 14.90 -24.69
N VAL A 379 4.04 15.42 -25.70
CA VAL A 379 4.71 16.72 -25.57
C VAL A 379 3.65 17.80 -25.36
N ALA A 380 3.85 18.64 -24.34
CA ALA A 380 2.98 19.78 -24.04
C ALA A 380 3.03 20.81 -25.17
N GLU A 381 1.88 21.41 -25.48
CA GLU A 381 1.84 22.53 -26.43
C GLU A 381 2.36 23.81 -25.75
N PRO A 382 2.98 24.75 -26.49
CA PRO A 382 3.55 25.97 -25.90
C PRO A 382 2.58 26.86 -25.11
N ALA A 383 1.27 26.70 -25.35
CA ALA A 383 0.20 27.46 -24.68
C ALA A 383 -0.43 26.73 -23.48
N GLU A 384 -0.04 25.50 -23.20
CA GLU A 384 -0.55 24.74 -22.05
C GLU A 384 0.12 25.20 -20.77
N ALA A 385 -0.65 25.87 -19.91
CA ALA A 385 -0.27 26.17 -18.54
C ALA A 385 -0.37 24.90 -17.66
N ASP A 386 0.36 24.89 -16.54
CA ASP A 386 0.26 23.88 -15.48
C ASP A 386 0.61 22.44 -15.90
N VAL A 387 1.79 22.27 -16.50
CA VAL A 387 2.37 20.95 -16.76
C VAL A 387 2.98 20.38 -15.47
N PRO A 388 2.45 19.29 -14.90
CA PRO A 388 2.83 18.82 -13.57
C PRO A 388 4.22 18.18 -13.51
N VAL A 389 4.75 17.72 -14.65
CA VAL A 389 6.06 17.06 -14.75
C VAL A 389 6.78 17.48 -16.03
N SER A 390 8.09 17.72 -15.93
CA SER A 390 8.97 18.09 -17.04
C SER A 390 10.19 17.16 -17.13
N ALA A 391 10.63 16.87 -18.36
CA ALA A 391 11.90 16.21 -18.64
C ALA A 391 12.95 17.26 -19.01
N HIS A 392 13.95 17.45 -18.14
CA HIS A 392 15.04 18.40 -18.32
C HIS A 392 16.26 17.69 -18.93
N VAL A 393 16.62 18.09 -20.15
CA VAL A 393 17.76 17.55 -20.90
C VAL A 393 18.89 18.57 -20.91
N SER A 394 20.03 18.21 -20.31
CA SER A 394 21.22 19.05 -20.31
C SER A 394 22.50 18.22 -20.10
N GLY A 395 23.59 18.63 -20.74
CA GLY A 395 24.90 17.98 -20.57
C GLY A 395 24.92 16.49 -20.95
N GLY A 396 24.12 16.08 -21.94
CA GLY A 396 23.99 14.66 -22.33
C GLY A 396 23.16 13.81 -21.37
N THR A 397 22.51 14.43 -20.37
CA THR A 397 21.67 13.73 -19.40
C THR A 397 20.23 14.21 -19.41
N VAL A 398 19.30 13.37 -18.93
CA VAL A 398 17.88 13.68 -18.74
C VAL A 398 17.47 13.40 -17.29
N GLU A 399 16.73 14.36 -16.71
CA GLU A 399 16.19 14.30 -15.35
C GLU A 399 14.71 14.71 -15.38
N LEU A 400 13.85 13.99 -14.65
CA LEU A 400 12.46 14.41 -14.43
C LEU A 400 12.35 15.36 -13.25
N ARG A 401 11.53 16.40 -13.41
CA ARG A 401 11.25 17.40 -12.38
C ARG A 401 9.76 17.72 -12.28
N ASP A 402 9.35 18.18 -11.12
CA ASP A 402 8.05 18.79 -10.84
C ASP A 402 8.28 20.15 -10.13
N PRO A 403 7.22 20.89 -9.72
CA PRO A 403 7.38 22.17 -9.05
C PRO A 403 8.21 22.15 -7.76
N GLN A 404 8.32 21.02 -7.05
CA GLN A 404 9.09 20.92 -5.81
C GLN A 404 10.49 20.28 -5.98
N GLY A 405 10.91 19.98 -7.23
CA GLY A 405 12.30 19.70 -7.58
C GLY A 405 12.51 18.43 -8.41
N ALA A 406 13.70 17.83 -8.29
CA ALA A 406 14.04 16.59 -8.99
C ALA A 406 13.21 15.40 -8.50
N LEU A 407 12.83 14.54 -9.45
CA LEU A 407 12.08 13.30 -9.24
C LEU A 407 12.94 12.06 -9.48
N THR A 408 13.92 12.15 -10.39
CA THR A 408 14.81 11.05 -10.77
C THR A 408 16.25 11.53 -10.70
N LEU A 409 17.20 10.63 -10.44
CA LEU A 409 18.62 10.96 -10.65
C LEU A 409 18.89 11.21 -12.15
N PRO A 410 19.88 12.05 -12.52
CA PRO A 410 20.25 12.27 -13.92
C PRO A 410 20.61 10.96 -14.62
N ARG A 411 20.05 10.74 -15.81
CA ARG A 411 20.28 9.56 -16.66
C ARG A 411 20.95 9.94 -17.95
N ASP A 412 21.75 9.05 -18.51
CA ASP A 412 22.34 9.25 -19.83
C ASP A 412 21.24 9.37 -20.91
N ALA A 413 21.13 10.54 -21.53
CA ALA A 413 20.17 10.82 -22.60
C ALA A 413 20.74 10.47 -23.99
N THR A 414 22.04 10.14 -24.08
CA THR A 414 22.66 9.65 -25.31
C THR A 414 22.41 8.16 -25.52
N ALA A 415 22.10 7.43 -24.45
CA ALA A 415 21.73 6.02 -24.48
C ALA A 415 20.21 5.83 -24.53
N MET A 416 19.72 5.00 -25.46
CA MET A 416 18.29 4.68 -25.58
C MET A 416 17.71 4.06 -24.31
N THR A 417 18.52 3.34 -23.52
CA THR A 417 18.11 2.79 -22.23
C THR A 417 17.73 3.89 -21.22
N GLY A 418 18.42 5.02 -21.22
CA GLY A 418 18.07 6.17 -20.38
C GLY A 418 16.77 6.85 -20.83
N VAL A 419 16.60 7.03 -22.14
CA VAL A 419 15.37 7.60 -22.73
C VAL A 419 14.14 6.72 -22.43
N VAL A 420 14.25 5.40 -22.63
CA VAL A 420 13.16 4.45 -22.34
C VAL A 420 12.77 4.48 -20.85
N ARG A 421 13.75 4.53 -19.94
CA ARG A 421 13.48 4.65 -18.49
C ARG A 421 12.77 5.96 -18.14
N THR A 422 13.14 7.06 -18.79
CA THR A 422 12.48 8.36 -18.62
C THR A 422 11.02 8.33 -19.08
N VAL A 423 10.72 7.76 -20.25
CA VAL A 423 9.34 7.62 -20.74
C VAL A 423 8.52 6.69 -19.83
N ARG A 424 9.12 5.60 -19.34
CA ARG A 424 8.48 4.71 -18.36
C ARG A 424 8.04 5.46 -17.11
N ASP A 425 8.91 6.29 -16.54
CA ASP A 425 8.57 7.09 -15.36
C ASP A 425 7.50 8.14 -15.70
N LEU A 426 7.58 8.83 -16.84
CA LEU A 426 6.54 9.79 -17.25
C LEU A 426 5.16 9.14 -17.37
N ASN A 427 5.08 7.94 -17.95
CA ASN A 427 3.83 7.16 -17.96
C ASN A 427 3.37 6.82 -16.54
N ARG A 428 4.29 6.45 -15.64
CA ARG A 428 4.00 6.21 -14.21
C ARG A 428 3.35 7.45 -13.56
N TYR A 429 3.94 8.63 -13.75
CA TYR A 429 3.41 9.90 -13.25
C TYR A 429 1.99 10.18 -13.79
N ALA A 430 1.79 10.04 -15.10
CA ALA A 430 0.49 10.28 -15.75
C ALA A 430 -0.62 9.36 -15.21
N ARG A 431 -0.28 8.09 -14.94
CA ARG A 431 -1.21 7.10 -14.35
C ARG A 431 -1.59 7.47 -12.92
N ALA A 432 -0.63 7.86 -12.09
CA ALA A 432 -0.87 8.27 -10.71
C ALA A 432 -1.79 9.49 -10.62
N LEU A 433 -1.50 10.55 -11.40
CA LEU A 433 -2.34 11.75 -11.45
C LEU A 433 -3.77 11.45 -11.87
N THR A 434 -3.95 10.51 -12.81
CA THR A 434 -5.28 10.09 -13.25
C THR A 434 -6.05 9.37 -12.14
N LEU A 435 -5.38 8.53 -11.33
CA LEU A 435 -6.04 7.88 -10.20
C LEU A 435 -6.38 8.88 -9.09
N GLU A 436 -5.51 9.86 -8.84
CA GLU A 436 -5.75 10.93 -7.87
C GLU A 436 -6.92 11.85 -8.26
N GLU A 437 -7.22 11.98 -9.55
CA GLU A 437 -8.41 12.70 -10.04
C GLU A 437 -9.73 11.92 -9.87
N LEU A 438 -9.69 10.64 -9.46
CA LEU A 438 -10.89 9.84 -9.27
C LEU A 438 -11.75 10.39 -8.13
N THR A 439 -12.99 10.76 -8.46
CA THR A 439 -14.00 11.19 -7.47
C THR A 439 -15.07 10.11 -7.24
N SER A 440 -15.79 10.23 -6.12
CA SER A 440 -16.91 9.32 -5.81
C SER A 440 -17.97 9.32 -6.93
N GLY A 441 -18.61 8.17 -7.13
CA GLY A 441 -19.65 8.05 -8.15
C GLY A 441 -20.80 9.03 -7.93
N THR A 442 -21.33 9.55 -9.04
CA THR A 442 -22.48 10.48 -9.04
C THR A 442 -23.67 9.84 -9.77
N GLY A 443 -24.87 10.38 -9.59
CA GLY A 443 -26.08 9.86 -10.22
C GLY A 443 -26.34 8.39 -9.89
N THR A 444 -26.51 7.55 -10.91
CA THR A 444 -26.76 6.09 -10.81
C THR A 444 -25.58 5.32 -10.20
N SER A 445 -24.37 5.86 -10.32
CA SER A 445 -23.12 5.30 -9.77
C SER A 445 -22.85 5.74 -8.32
N THR A 446 -23.75 6.51 -7.70
CA THR A 446 -23.60 6.93 -6.30
C THR A 446 -23.74 5.74 -5.35
N LEU A 447 -22.76 5.53 -4.47
CA LEU A 447 -22.87 4.58 -3.38
C LEU A 447 -23.69 5.17 -2.23
N GLY A 448 -24.96 4.77 -2.14
CA GLY A 448 -25.86 5.15 -1.03
C GLY A 448 -25.66 4.37 0.27
N ALA A 449 -24.73 3.41 0.31
CA ALA A 449 -24.42 2.62 1.50
C ALA A 449 -23.50 3.42 2.46
N SER A 450 -23.76 3.32 3.77
CA SER A 450 -22.95 3.95 4.81
C SER A 450 -21.70 3.14 5.14
N PHE A 451 -20.56 3.81 5.28
CA PHE A 451 -19.30 3.22 5.68
C PHE A 451 -18.41 4.28 6.34
N GLU A 452 -17.41 3.83 7.10
CA GLU A 452 -16.39 4.67 7.71
C GLU A 452 -15.01 4.29 7.17
N VAL A 453 -14.19 5.31 6.87
CA VAL A 453 -12.76 5.14 6.59
C VAL A 453 -12.02 6.18 7.41
N GLU A 454 -11.03 5.73 8.17
CA GLU A 454 -10.21 6.56 9.04
C GLU A 454 -8.74 6.26 8.75
N PHE A 455 -7.93 7.32 8.69
CA PHE A 455 -6.49 7.24 8.45
C PHE A 455 -5.77 7.98 9.58
N GLY A 456 -4.63 7.46 10.02
CA GLY A 456 -3.88 8.07 11.11
C GLY A 456 -2.50 7.45 11.34
N ARG A 457 -1.81 7.93 12.37
CA ARG A 457 -0.53 7.39 12.84
C ARG A 457 -0.73 6.35 13.93
N VAL A 458 0.26 5.50 14.09
CA VAL A 458 0.40 4.61 15.23
C VAL A 458 1.46 5.20 16.16
N VAL A 459 1.05 5.57 17.37
CA VAL A 459 1.93 6.09 18.42
C VAL A 459 1.79 5.20 19.64
N ASP A 460 2.90 4.59 20.08
CA ASP A 460 2.92 3.63 21.19
C ASP A 460 1.87 2.51 21.06
N GLY A 461 1.67 2.01 19.83
CA GLY A 461 0.68 0.97 19.50
C GLY A 461 -0.78 1.44 19.53
N ARG A 462 -1.03 2.76 19.62
CA ARG A 462 -2.37 3.35 19.64
C ARG A 462 -2.65 4.16 18.36
N PRO A 463 -3.89 4.12 17.86
CA PRO A 463 -4.29 4.93 16.71
C PRO A 463 -4.42 6.41 17.11
N VAL A 464 -3.78 7.28 16.33
CA VAL A 464 -3.91 8.74 16.39
C VAL A 464 -4.42 9.23 15.03
N PRO A 465 -5.71 9.59 14.89
CA PRO A 465 -6.29 10.00 13.61
C PRO A 465 -5.63 11.24 13.03
N ILE A 466 -5.43 11.26 11.71
CA ILE A 466 -5.03 12.46 10.95
C ILE A 466 -6.27 13.00 10.26
N ILE A 467 -6.66 14.22 10.63
CA ILE A 467 -7.92 14.83 10.18
C ILE A 467 -7.66 15.93 9.13
N ALA A 468 -6.48 16.55 9.15
CA ALA A 468 -6.11 17.60 8.23
C ALA A 468 -5.51 17.02 6.93
N PRO A 469 -6.11 17.27 5.75
CA PRO A 469 -5.49 16.92 4.48
C PRO A 469 -4.12 17.59 4.33
N GLY A 470 -3.13 16.86 3.83
CA GLY A 470 -1.78 17.38 3.61
C GLY A 470 -0.90 17.43 4.86
N SER A 471 -1.32 16.84 5.99
CA SER A 471 -0.47 16.71 7.19
C SER A 471 0.89 16.11 6.85
N MET A 472 1.95 16.63 7.49
CA MET A 472 3.31 16.16 7.26
C MET A 472 3.66 14.95 8.12
N LEU A 473 4.04 13.87 7.45
CA LEU A 473 4.57 12.63 8.02
C LEU A 473 6.05 12.49 7.70
N PHE A 474 6.74 11.67 8.49
CA PHE A 474 8.17 11.39 8.32
C PHE A 474 8.39 9.92 7.98
N CYS A 475 9.45 9.63 7.24
CA CYS A 475 9.91 8.24 7.13
C CYS A 475 10.14 7.65 8.53
N GLN A 476 9.93 6.34 8.69
CA GLN A 476 9.93 5.59 9.95
C GLN A 476 8.69 5.81 10.85
N GLU A 477 7.84 6.80 10.57
CA GLU A 477 6.52 6.84 11.20
C GLU A 477 5.64 5.71 10.67
N HIS A 478 4.75 5.21 11.53
CA HIS A 478 3.85 4.11 11.21
C HIS A 478 2.43 4.64 11.04
N VAL A 479 1.74 4.22 9.97
CA VAL A 479 0.37 4.65 9.65
C VAL A 479 -0.63 3.50 9.68
N TYR A 480 -1.91 3.81 9.86
CA TYR A 480 -2.99 2.83 9.79
C TYR A 480 -4.14 3.34 8.92
N VAL A 481 -4.94 2.39 8.41
CA VAL A 481 -6.24 2.66 7.81
C VAL A 481 -7.26 1.74 8.45
N ARG A 482 -8.32 2.31 9.03
CA ARG A 482 -9.49 1.59 9.53
C ARG A 482 -10.63 1.73 8.53
N MET A 483 -11.19 0.60 8.12
CA MET A 483 -12.33 0.52 7.20
C MET A 483 -13.46 -0.19 7.92
N ARG A 484 -14.66 0.38 7.93
CA ARG A 484 -15.82 -0.25 8.56
C ARG A 484 -17.05 -0.11 7.69
N ASN A 485 -17.78 -1.21 7.53
CA ASN A 485 -19.08 -1.20 6.87
C ASN A 485 -20.18 -0.97 7.91
N THR A 486 -20.88 0.16 7.83
CA THR A 486 -22.01 0.48 8.72
C THR A 486 -23.36 0.30 8.02
N SER A 487 -23.35 -0.19 6.78
CA SER A 487 -24.54 -0.46 5.99
C SER A 487 -25.05 -1.90 6.18
N PRO A 488 -26.33 -2.18 5.88
CA PRO A 488 -26.88 -3.53 5.96
C PRO A 488 -26.41 -4.46 4.83
N SER A 489 -25.79 -3.92 3.79
CA SER A 489 -25.33 -4.67 2.62
C SER A 489 -23.82 -4.88 2.70
N ARG A 490 -23.31 -6.01 2.22
CA ARG A 490 -21.87 -6.24 2.07
C ARG A 490 -21.26 -5.18 1.14
N LEU A 491 -20.08 -4.68 1.49
CA LEU A 491 -19.28 -3.73 0.71
C LEU A 491 -17.88 -4.28 0.46
N PHE A 492 -17.23 -3.79 -0.60
CA PHE A 492 -15.89 -4.22 -1.00
C PHE A 492 -14.96 -3.01 -0.99
N PHE A 493 -13.87 -3.10 -0.22
CA PHE A 493 -12.92 -2.02 0.01
C PHE A 493 -11.59 -2.31 -0.69
N PHE A 494 -11.04 -1.31 -1.36
CA PHE A 494 -9.75 -1.36 -2.05
C PHE A 494 -8.88 -0.23 -1.53
N MET A 495 -7.67 -0.54 -1.10
CA MET A 495 -6.73 0.49 -0.62
C MET A 495 -5.52 0.58 -1.52
N PHE A 496 -5.40 1.72 -2.19
CA PHE A 496 -4.23 2.07 -2.98
C PHE A 496 -3.35 3.05 -2.22
N ASP A 497 -2.05 2.84 -2.32
CA ASP A 497 -1.04 3.83 -1.98
C ASP A 497 -0.44 4.37 -3.28
N VAL A 498 -0.47 5.70 -3.44
CA VAL A 498 0.24 6.43 -4.47
C VAL A 498 1.47 7.08 -3.82
N GLY A 499 2.56 6.31 -3.75
CA GLY A 499 3.77 6.70 -3.05
C GLY A 499 4.45 7.95 -3.62
N VAL A 500 5.42 8.53 -2.90
CA VAL A 500 6.14 9.76 -3.33
C VAL A 500 6.82 9.66 -4.71
N SER A 501 7.20 8.45 -5.15
CA SER A 501 7.72 8.19 -6.51
C SER A 501 6.63 8.07 -7.58
N ARG A 502 5.38 8.32 -7.20
CA ARG A 502 4.13 8.09 -7.96
C ARG A 502 3.89 6.64 -8.33
N ARG A 503 4.43 5.71 -7.53
CA ARG A 503 4.15 4.28 -7.68
C ARG A 503 2.77 3.97 -7.10
N ILE A 504 1.88 3.38 -7.89
CA ILE A 504 0.57 2.90 -7.41
C ILE A 504 0.71 1.46 -6.92
N SER A 505 0.48 1.24 -5.63
CA SER A 505 0.47 -0.08 -5.00
C SER A 505 -0.91 -0.38 -4.38
N LEU A 506 -1.46 -1.58 -4.63
CA LEU A 506 -2.66 -2.07 -3.95
C LEU A 506 -2.23 -2.79 -2.68
N SER A 507 -2.60 -2.23 -1.53
CA SER A 507 -2.28 -2.79 -0.21
C SER A 507 -3.23 -3.91 0.22
N THR A 508 -4.36 -4.07 -0.47
CA THR A 508 -5.26 -5.23 -0.32
C THR A 508 -4.94 -6.34 -1.34
N ASN A 509 -3.66 -6.50 -1.74
CA ASN A 509 -3.26 -7.44 -2.81
C ASN A 509 -3.59 -8.93 -2.53
N THR A 510 -3.87 -9.30 -1.29
CA THR A 510 -4.38 -10.63 -0.92
C THR A 510 -5.85 -10.83 -1.24
N ASN A 511 -6.59 -9.76 -1.54
CA ASN A 511 -7.95 -9.77 -2.05
C ASN A 511 -8.03 -8.85 -3.28
N PRO A 512 -7.55 -9.28 -4.46
CA PRO A 512 -7.56 -8.46 -5.68
C PRO A 512 -8.98 -8.02 -6.10
N GLU A 513 -10.01 -8.75 -5.67
CA GLU A 513 -11.44 -8.46 -5.89
C GLU A 513 -12.07 -7.54 -4.82
N GLY A 514 -11.23 -7.01 -3.91
CA GLY A 514 -11.62 -6.13 -2.82
C GLY A 514 -11.84 -6.86 -1.51
N LEU A 515 -11.48 -6.21 -0.41
CA LEU A 515 -11.76 -6.70 0.93
C LEU A 515 -13.28 -6.61 1.19
N ALA A 516 -13.94 -7.76 1.24
CA ALA A 516 -15.36 -7.86 1.55
C ALA A 516 -15.59 -7.65 3.06
N LEU A 517 -16.41 -6.66 3.43
CA LEU A 517 -16.86 -6.44 4.81
C LEU A 517 -18.39 -6.54 4.87
N ASP A 518 -18.90 -7.42 5.73
CA ASP A 518 -20.30 -7.51 6.08
C ASP A 518 -20.73 -6.39 7.04
N ARG A 519 -22.04 -6.35 7.35
CA ARG A 519 -22.59 -5.35 8.26
C ARG A 519 -21.85 -5.36 9.59
N ASP A 520 -21.45 -4.16 10.03
CA ASP A 520 -20.76 -3.89 11.29
C ASP A 520 -19.35 -4.52 11.40
N GLU A 521 -18.84 -5.14 10.33
CA GLU A 521 -17.45 -5.57 10.26
C GLU A 521 -16.51 -4.40 10.01
N GLU A 522 -15.33 -4.50 10.61
CA GLU A 522 -14.23 -3.57 10.41
C GLU A 522 -12.92 -4.30 10.13
N TRP A 523 -12.05 -3.61 9.41
CA TRP A 523 -10.71 -4.05 9.08
C TRP A 523 -9.70 -2.95 9.33
N TRP A 524 -8.53 -3.35 9.81
CA TRP A 524 -7.45 -2.45 10.16
C TRP A 524 -6.20 -2.84 9.38
N VAL A 525 -5.76 -1.95 8.50
CA VAL A 525 -4.45 -2.05 7.87
C VAL A 525 -3.39 -1.64 8.90
N GLY A 526 -2.32 -2.43 8.99
CA GLY A 526 -1.28 -2.27 10.01
C GLY A 526 -1.59 -2.97 11.34
N ARG A 527 -2.73 -3.67 11.45
CA ARG A 527 -3.05 -4.51 12.62
C ARG A 527 -2.60 -5.93 12.36
N SER A 528 -1.84 -6.50 13.29
CA SER A 528 -1.41 -7.89 13.21
C SER A 528 -2.62 -8.82 13.37
N PRO A 529 -2.90 -9.72 12.41
CA PRO A 529 -3.93 -10.73 12.55
C PRO A 529 -3.65 -11.68 13.73
N ALA A 530 -2.38 -11.92 14.07
CA ALA A 530 -2.03 -12.84 15.16
C ALA A 530 -2.23 -12.23 16.55
N THR A 531 -1.94 -10.93 16.74
CA THR A 531 -1.96 -10.32 18.08
C THR A 531 -3.06 -9.33 18.33
N ARG A 532 -3.70 -8.84 17.27
CA ARG A 532 -4.64 -7.72 17.33
C ARG A 532 -3.98 -6.40 17.76
N GLU A 533 -2.66 -6.33 17.87
CA GLU A 533 -1.92 -5.10 18.11
C GLU A 533 -1.82 -4.30 16.81
N LEU A 534 -1.91 -2.98 16.94
CA LEU A 534 -1.75 -2.06 15.84
C LEU A 534 -0.28 -1.65 15.77
N ALA A 535 0.48 -2.26 14.86
CA ALA A 535 1.88 -1.88 14.61
C ALA A 535 1.97 -0.74 13.59
N GLY A 536 1.03 -0.70 12.64
CA GLY A 536 1.03 0.23 11.52
C GLY A 536 1.93 -0.20 10.36
N LEU A 537 1.84 0.50 9.24
CA LEU A 537 2.73 0.39 8.09
C LEU A 537 3.79 1.48 8.19
N GLU A 538 5.07 1.10 8.17
CA GLU A 538 6.19 2.04 8.20
C GLU A 538 6.29 2.81 6.88
N LEU A 539 6.42 4.14 6.94
CA LEU A 539 6.68 4.98 5.77
C LEU A 539 8.17 4.93 5.42
N GLU A 540 8.48 4.70 4.15
CA GLU A 540 9.85 4.60 3.64
C GLU A 540 10.11 5.59 2.50
N TRP A 541 11.35 6.06 2.37
CA TRP A 541 11.75 6.86 1.22
C TRP A 541 12.19 5.93 0.08
N PRO A 542 11.59 6.00 -1.13
CA PRO A 542 11.89 5.04 -2.19
C PRO A 542 13.35 5.11 -2.64
N GLU A 543 13.98 3.93 -2.78
CA GLU A 543 15.33 3.82 -3.31
C GLU A 543 15.41 4.40 -4.74
N GLY A 544 16.42 5.23 -4.99
CA GLY A 544 16.64 5.87 -6.31
C GLY A 544 15.73 7.06 -6.62
N PHE A 545 14.85 7.47 -5.70
CA PHE A 545 14.12 8.74 -5.80
C PHE A 545 15.05 9.91 -5.46
N ALA A 546 15.12 10.92 -6.34
CA ALA A 546 16.06 12.03 -6.18
C ALA A 546 15.53 13.19 -5.33
N GLY A 547 14.25 13.18 -4.99
CA GLY A 547 13.67 14.22 -4.14
C GLY A 547 14.29 14.17 -2.74
N THR A 548 14.59 15.35 -2.20
CA THR A 548 15.10 15.52 -0.82
C THR A 548 14.19 16.40 0.03
N THR A 549 13.10 16.90 -0.55
CA THR A 549 12.10 17.75 0.09
C THR A 549 10.81 16.97 0.31
N PRO A 550 9.90 17.42 1.20
CA PRO A 550 8.60 16.79 1.39
C PRO A 550 7.83 16.60 0.09
N ARG A 551 7.26 15.42 -0.10
CA ARG A 551 6.49 15.05 -1.29
C ARG A 551 5.11 14.55 -0.94
N LEU A 552 4.16 14.79 -1.85
CA LEU A 552 2.81 14.27 -1.73
C LEU A 552 2.82 12.75 -1.92
N GLU A 553 2.19 12.06 -0.99
CA GLU A 553 1.77 10.67 -1.07
C GLU A 553 0.28 10.61 -0.79
N THR A 554 -0.45 9.76 -1.49
CA THR A 554 -1.92 9.73 -1.38
C THR A 554 -2.40 8.31 -1.11
N ILE A 555 -3.05 8.12 0.04
CA ILE A 555 -3.79 6.88 0.32
C ILE A 555 -5.21 7.04 -0.24
N ILE A 556 -5.61 6.12 -1.12
CA ILE A 556 -6.91 6.14 -1.79
C ILE A 556 -7.68 4.87 -1.41
N VAL A 557 -8.84 5.03 -0.77
CA VAL A 557 -9.77 3.94 -0.48
C VAL A 557 -10.97 4.04 -1.41
N ILE A 558 -11.15 3.04 -2.26
CA ILE A 558 -12.31 2.88 -3.13
C ILE A 558 -13.25 1.86 -2.48
N VAL A 559 -14.52 2.21 -2.34
CA VAL A 559 -15.57 1.34 -1.78
C VAL A 559 -16.59 1.07 -2.86
N THR A 560 -16.96 -0.18 -3.07
CA THR A 560 -17.93 -0.61 -4.08
C THR A 560 -19.00 -1.51 -3.48
N HIS A 561 -20.18 -1.55 -4.10
CA HIS A 561 -21.29 -2.39 -3.65
C HIS A 561 -21.20 -3.87 -4.10
N ARG A 562 -20.24 -4.23 -4.95
CA ARG A 562 -20.00 -5.57 -5.53
C ARG A 562 -18.50 -5.81 -5.68
N ALA A 563 -18.08 -7.07 -5.73
CA ALA A 563 -16.67 -7.43 -5.92
C ALA A 563 -16.19 -6.99 -7.32
N GLU A 564 -15.01 -6.36 -7.39
CA GLU A 564 -14.43 -5.84 -8.63
C GLU A 564 -12.91 -6.09 -8.63
N ASP A 565 -12.30 -6.43 -9.77
CA ASP A 565 -10.84 -6.61 -9.83
C ASP A 565 -10.13 -5.30 -10.17
N LEU A 566 -9.83 -4.49 -9.15
CA LEU A 566 -9.13 -3.20 -9.34
C LEU A 566 -7.60 -3.31 -9.32
N SER A 567 -7.04 -4.53 -9.26
CA SER A 567 -5.58 -4.73 -9.23
C SER A 567 -4.86 -4.17 -10.46
N VAL A 568 -5.57 -4.01 -11.59
CA VAL A 568 -5.05 -3.38 -12.82
C VAL A 568 -4.60 -1.92 -12.65
N LEU A 569 -5.04 -1.25 -11.59
CA LEU A 569 -4.59 0.09 -11.23
C LEU A 569 -3.14 0.08 -10.72
N GLN A 570 -2.63 -1.06 -10.24
CA GLN A 570 -1.22 -1.19 -9.86
C GLN A 570 -0.30 -0.95 -11.06
N GLN A 571 0.85 -0.34 -10.80
CA GLN A 571 1.81 -0.02 -11.86
C GLN A 571 2.83 -1.12 -12.14
N GLU A 572 2.92 -2.12 -11.27
CA GLU A 572 3.65 -3.37 -11.48
C GLU A 572 2.63 -4.49 -11.74
N GLY A 573 2.85 -5.32 -12.77
CA GLY A 573 1.98 -6.44 -13.12
C GLY A 573 1.37 -6.40 -14.53
N VAL A 574 0.67 -7.47 -14.92
CA VAL A 574 -0.01 -7.57 -16.23
C VAL A 574 -1.30 -6.74 -16.17
N GLN A 575 -1.47 -5.84 -17.15
CA GLN A 575 -2.76 -5.18 -17.34
C GLN A 575 -3.78 -6.19 -17.84
N LYS A 576 -4.75 -6.51 -16.97
CA LYS A 576 -5.82 -7.46 -17.26
C LYS A 576 -6.83 -6.86 -18.23
N ALA A 577 -7.54 -7.78 -18.88
CA ALA A 577 -8.90 -7.57 -19.36
C ALA A 577 -9.75 -6.93 -18.26
N ILE A 578 -10.11 -5.67 -18.43
CA ILE A 578 -10.90 -5.00 -17.40
C ILE A 578 -12.37 -5.40 -17.54
N ARG A 579 -12.87 -6.20 -16.58
CA ARG A 579 -14.30 -6.54 -16.49
C ARG A 579 -15.01 -5.62 -15.52
N GLY A 580 -15.91 -4.81 -16.04
CA GLY A 580 -16.69 -3.85 -15.27
C GLY A 580 -17.98 -3.43 -15.96
N ASP A 581 -18.95 -2.95 -15.19
CA ASP A 581 -20.10 -2.24 -15.72
C ASP A 581 -19.68 -0.81 -16.15
N GLU A 582 -20.44 -0.15 -17.04
CA GLU A 582 -20.14 1.19 -17.58
C GLU A 582 -20.28 2.32 -16.53
N SER A 583 -19.42 2.32 -15.50
CA SER A 583 -19.41 3.34 -14.43
C SER A 583 -18.25 4.32 -14.59
N PRO A 584 -18.33 5.54 -14.03
CA PRO A 584 -17.21 6.49 -14.01
C PRO A 584 -15.95 5.94 -13.31
N LEU A 585 -16.10 5.03 -12.34
CA LEU A 585 -14.98 4.30 -11.73
C LEU A 585 -14.19 3.52 -12.78
N TRP A 586 -14.90 2.77 -13.63
CA TRP A 586 -14.27 1.95 -14.65
C TRP A 586 -13.64 2.79 -15.77
N HIS A 587 -14.15 3.99 -16.06
CA HIS A 587 -13.48 4.94 -16.96
C HIS A 587 -12.11 5.37 -16.43
N VAL A 588 -12.01 5.66 -15.13
CA VAL A 588 -10.71 6.02 -14.53
C VAL A 588 -9.79 4.82 -14.45
N VAL A 589 -10.30 3.64 -14.12
CA VAL A 589 -9.48 2.42 -14.13
C VAL A 589 -8.94 2.12 -15.54
N ALA A 590 -9.76 2.32 -16.56
CA ALA A 590 -9.34 2.27 -17.97
C ALA A 590 -8.24 3.28 -18.28
N GLN A 591 -8.39 4.51 -17.81
CA GLN A 591 -7.45 5.59 -18.08
C GLN A 591 -6.12 5.42 -17.33
N VAL A 592 -6.16 4.92 -16.09
CA VAL A 592 -4.97 4.62 -15.29
C VAL A 592 -4.25 3.39 -15.82
N ALA A 593 -4.96 2.38 -16.31
CA ALA A 593 -4.30 1.25 -16.96
C ALA A 593 -3.78 1.67 -18.34
N LEU A 594 -4.62 2.28 -19.17
CA LEU A 594 -4.42 2.27 -20.63
C LEU A 594 -4.46 3.67 -21.27
N GLY A 595 -4.51 4.76 -20.51
CA GLY A 595 -4.33 6.14 -21.03
C GLY A 595 -5.48 6.74 -21.85
N GLY A 596 -6.70 6.16 -21.81
CA GLY A 596 -7.82 6.52 -22.69
C GLY A 596 -8.55 7.85 -22.40
N GLY A 597 -9.53 8.22 -23.23
CA GLY A 597 -10.51 9.25 -22.85
C GLY A 597 -11.67 9.55 -23.80
N ARG A 598 -12.89 9.63 -23.25
CA ARG A 598 -13.93 10.68 -23.40
C ARG A 598 -15.12 10.34 -22.50
N GLU A 599 -15.75 11.34 -21.88
CA GLU A 599 -17.09 11.21 -21.29
C GLU A 599 -18.14 11.09 -22.41
N LEU A 600 -19.04 10.10 -22.33
CA LEU A 600 -20.26 10.04 -23.14
C LEU A 600 -21.44 9.47 -22.34
N LYS A 601 -22.63 9.98 -22.67
CA LYS A 601 -23.92 9.77 -21.98
C LYS A 601 -24.34 8.30 -21.95
N GLU A 602 -24.69 7.84 -20.74
CA GLU A 602 -25.41 6.59 -20.47
C GLU A 602 -26.70 6.49 -21.31
N SER A 603 -26.99 5.32 -21.89
CA SER A 603 -28.33 5.05 -22.43
C SER A 603 -29.32 4.68 -21.31
N GLU A 604 -30.62 4.94 -21.52
CA GLU A 604 -31.66 4.69 -20.51
C GLU A 604 -31.81 3.21 -20.11
N SER A 605 -31.33 2.26 -20.93
CA SER A 605 -31.34 0.81 -20.62
C SER A 605 -30.14 0.34 -19.79
N GLU A 606 -29.05 1.13 -19.72
CA GLU A 606 -27.78 0.76 -19.08
C GLU A 606 -27.69 1.20 -17.60
N GLN A 607 -28.59 2.07 -17.15
CA GLN A 607 -28.64 2.61 -15.78
C GLN A 607 -28.95 1.57 -14.68
N GLN A 608 -29.42 0.37 -15.06
CA GLN A 608 -29.85 -0.65 -14.10
C GLN A 608 -28.69 -1.54 -13.59
N TYR A 609 -27.51 -1.49 -14.23
CA TYR A 609 -26.36 -2.33 -13.92
C TYR A 609 -25.09 -1.55 -13.52
N SER A 610 -25.13 -0.22 -13.36
CA SER A 610 -23.91 0.54 -13.06
C SER A 610 -23.34 0.27 -11.66
N ILE A 611 -22.00 0.21 -11.57
CA ILE A 611 -21.32 0.03 -10.30
C ILE A 611 -21.43 1.29 -9.45
N ARG A 612 -21.99 1.11 -8.25
CA ARG A 612 -22.03 2.13 -7.22
C ARG A 612 -20.75 2.11 -6.41
N TYR A 613 -20.12 3.27 -6.32
CA TYR A 613 -18.85 3.39 -5.62
C TYR A 613 -18.66 4.74 -4.93
N ALA A 614 -17.79 4.75 -3.94
CA ALA A 614 -17.33 5.95 -3.26
C ALA A 614 -15.81 5.91 -3.12
N VAL A 615 -15.22 7.10 -3.02
CA VAL A 615 -13.77 7.27 -2.90
C VAL A 615 -13.47 8.14 -1.68
N ARG A 616 -12.46 7.74 -0.92
CA ARG A 616 -11.85 8.51 0.16
C ARG A 616 -10.37 8.65 -0.16
N GLN A 617 -9.87 9.88 -0.11
CA GLN A 617 -8.47 10.18 -0.36
C GLN A 617 -7.90 10.84 0.88
N PHE A 618 -6.70 10.43 1.26
CA PHE A 618 -5.95 10.98 2.37
C PHE A 618 -4.59 11.43 1.83
N PRO A 619 -4.51 12.65 1.25
CA PRO A 619 -3.24 13.22 0.84
C PRO A 619 -2.40 13.55 2.08
N ILE A 620 -1.13 13.16 2.06
CA ILE A 620 -0.14 13.44 3.10
C ILE A 620 1.15 13.95 2.48
N MET A 621 1.90 14.76 3.23
CA MET A 621 3.23 15.18 2.85
C MET A 621 4.26 14.31 3.56
N VAL A 622 5.01 13.47 2.84
CA VAL A 622 6.05 12.62 3.42
C VAL A 622 7.38 13.33 3.32
N HIS A 623 8.07 13.46 4.45
CA HIS A 623 9.41 14.01 4.58
C HIS A 623 10.45 12.87 4.64
N PRO A 624 11.57 12.94 3.90
CA PRO A 624 12.58 11.86 3.83
C PRO A 624 13.34 11.60 5.13
N ALA A 625 13.49 12.63 5.98
CA ALA A 625 14.11 12.49 7.30
C ALA A 625 13.23 11.67 8.27
N PRO A 626 13.83 11.03 9.29
CA PRO A 626 13.08 10.47 10.42
C PRO A 626 12.28 11.55 11.15
N PRO A 627 11.24 11.18 11.93
CA PRO A 627 10.50 12.14 12.74
C PRO A 627 11.45 12.88 13.70
N PRO A 628 11.24 14.19 13.93
CA PRO A 628 11.99 14.91 14.95
C PRO A 628 11.74 14.25 16.31
N GLU A 629 12.77 14.24 17.17
CA GLU A 629 12.55 13.81 18.56
C GLU A 629 11.57 14.78 19.23
N GLU A 630 10.54 14.25 19.87
CA GLU A 630 9.59 15.05 20.65
C GLU A 630 10.09 15.24 22.08
N GLU A 631 9.76 16.39 22.68
CA GLU A 631 9.97 16.59 24.11
C GLU A 631 9.19 15.55 24.94
N VAL A 632 9.87 14.91 25.89
CA VAL A 632 9.26 13.97 26.86
C VAL A 632 8.48 14.75 27.92
N THR A 633 8.90 15.97 28.22
CA THR A 633 8.26 16.87 29.18
C THR A 633 6.84 17.19 28.74
N ARG A 634 5.86 16.74 29.54
CA ARG A 634 4.44 17.04 29.31
C ARG A 634 4.07 18.36 29.97
N PHE A 635 3.88 19.39 29.15
CA PHE A 635 3.30 20.65 29.59
C PHE A 635 1.81 20.49 29.83
N ARG A 636 1.28 21.17 30.84
CA ARG A 636 -0.17 21.23 31.07
C ARG A 636 -0.89 21.78 29.85
N PHE A 637 -0.28 22.75 29.18
CA PHE A 637 -0.82 23.39 27.99
C PHE A 637 0.29 23.55 26.95
N ALA A 638 0.08 22.94 25.79
CA ALA A 638 0.98 23.05 24.64
C ALA A 638 0.16 23.51 23.44
N ASP A 639 0.50 24.68 22.92
CA ASP A 639 -0.07 25.26 21.71
C ASP A 639 1.05 25.35 20.66
N LEU A 640 1.36 24.20 20.07
CA LEU A 640 2.41 24.08 19.07
C LEU A 640 1.79 24.02 17.67
N PRO A 641 2.31 24.77 16.69
CA PRO A 641 1.92 24.63 15.30
C PRO A 641 2.12 23.20 14.80
N ASP A 642 1.33 22.79 13.81
CA ASP A 642 1.50 21.51 13.12
C ASP A 642 2.94 21.37 12.61
N ARG A 643 3.49 20.15 12.68
CA ARG A 643 4.88 19.87 12.26
C ARG A 643 5.15 20.36 10.84
N SER A 644 4.17 20.31 9.93
CA SER A 644 4.30 20.81 8.56
C SER A 644 4.67 22.29 8.49
N LEU A 645 4.07 23.12 9.35
CA LEU A 645 4.33 24.57 9.41
C LEU A 645 5.71 24.87 10.00
N ARG A 646 6.22 24.00 10.88
CA ARG A 646 7.55 24.16 11.49
C ARG A 646 8.68 23.76 10.54
N VAL A 647 8.43 22.80 9.64
CA VAL A 647 9.41 22.33 8.65
C VAL A 647 9.39 23.17 7.37
N LEU A 648 8.21 23.56 6.90
CA LEU A 648 8.01 24.41 5.74
C LEU A 648 7.23 25.68 6.15
N PRO A 649 7.83 26.59 6.91
CA PRO A 649 7.16 27.81 7.31
C PRO A 649 6.80 28.63 6.07
N ALA A 650 5.57 29.14 6.03
CA ALA A 650 5.15 30.06 4.99
C ALA A 650 6.10 31.27 4.94
N GLN A 651 6.50 31.69 3.74
CA GLN A 651 7.26 32.93 3.63
C GLN A 651 6.32 34.10 3.94
N PRO A 652 6.62 34.90 4.97
CA PRO A 652 5.75 36.02 5.30
C PRO A 652 5.86 37.10 4.23
N ALA A 653 4.75 37.80 3.96
CA ALA A 653 4.75 38.95 3.05
C ALA A 653 5.66 40.09 3.54
N THR A 654 5.93 40.14 4.85
CA THR A 654 6.88 41.07 5.50
C THR A 654 7.85 40.24 6.34
N PRO A 655 9.18 40.40 6.19
CA PRO A 655 10.14 39.64 6.98
C PRO A 655 9.97 39.95 8.48
N PRO A 656 10.21 38.95 9.37
CA PRO A 656 10.17 39.20 10.81
C PRO A 656 11.22 40.23 11.22
N PRO A 657 11.01 40.98 12.32
CA PRO A 657 11.97 41.94 12.83
C PRO A 657 13.29 41.25 13.20
N ALA A 658 14.41 41.97 13.09
CA ALA A 658 15.74 41.43 13.37
C ALA A 658 15.95 41.05 14.85
N GLY A 659 15.10 41.58 15.74
CA GLY A 659 15.01 41.23 17.15
C GLY A 659 13.63 41.52 17.70
N VAL A 660 13.30 40.91 18.84
CA VAL A 660 12.05 41.15 19.56
C VAL A 660 12.29 41.28 21.05
N THR A 661 11.36 41.95 21.72
CA THR A 661 11.20 41.90 23.18
C THR A 661 9.97 41.06 23.50
N LEU A 662 10.13 39.98 24.27
CA LEU A 662 9.05 39.16 24.82
C LEU A 662 8.82 39.52 26.28
N ARG A 663 7.59 39.91 26.62
CA ARG A 663 7.20 40.26 28.00
C ARG A 663 6.01 39.47 28.48
N LEU A 664 6.10 38.94 29.69
CA LEU A 664 4.98 38.39 30.43
C LEU A 664 4.24 39.53 31.12
N THR A 665 3.03 39.85 30.67
CA THR A 665 2.22 40.97 31.16
C THR A 665 1.25 40.55 32.25
N GLU A 666 0.76 39.31 32.21
CA GLU A 666 -0.13 38.75 33.22
C GLU A 666 0.21 37.29 33.50
N LEU A 667 0.22 36.91 34.78
CA LEU A 667 0.22 35.52 35.20
C LEU A 667 -0.58 35.42 36.50
N SER A 668 -1.74 34.78 36.44
CA SER A 668 -2.54 34.45 37.62
C SER A 668 -2.67 32.93 37.75
N VAL A 669 -2.46 32.43 38.95
CA VAL A 669 -2.54 31.00 39.29
C VAL A 669 -3.50 30.88 40.47
N SER A 670 -4.63 30.23 40.23
CA SER A 670 -5.68 30.01 41.24
C SER A 670 -5.65 28.59 41.83
N GLU A 671 -4.83 27.70 41.26
CA GLU A 671 -4.60 26.35 41.78
C GLU A 671 -3.41 26.30 42.76
N PRO A 672 -3.45 25.42 43.77
CA PRO A 672 -2.37 25.28 44.75
C PRO A 672 -1.19 24.51 44.14
N ILE A 673 -0.40 25.17 43.29
CA ILE A 673 0.85 24.61 42.73
C ILE A 673 1.91 24.43 43.83
N ALA A 674 1.91 25.29 44.86
CA ALA A 674 2.90 25.30 45.94
C ALA A 674 2.32 25.61 47.33
N GLY A 675 1.00 25.47 47.53
CA GLY A 675 0.33 26.01 48.72
C GLY A 675 0.48 27.53 48.79
N ASP A 676 0.82 28.07 49.97
CA ASP A 676 1.00 29.52 50.22
C ASP A 676 2.42 30.04 49.88
N ALA A 677 3.31 29.19 49.35
CA ALA A 677 4.67 29.60 49.05
C ALA A 677 4.72 30.56 47.83
N PRO A 678 5.53 31.62 47.87
CA PRO A 678 5.73 32.48 46.71
C PRO A 678 6.27 31.65 45.54
N LEU A 679 5.77 31.89 44.33
CA LEU A 679 6.13 31.14 43.12
C LEU A 679 7.26 31.84 42.36
N ARG A 680 8.02 31.06 41.59
CA ARG A 680 9.00 31.51 40.60
C ARG A 680 8.54 31.11 39.21
N VAL A 681 8.76 32.00 38.26
CA VAL A 681 8.62 31.73 36.83
C VAL A 681 10.00 31.42 36.27
N HIS A 682 10.10 30.33 35.52
CA HIS A 682 11.25 30.02 34.68
C HIS A 682 10.78 30.04 33.24
N ALA A 683 11.50 30.73 32.35
CA ALA A 683 11.20 30.72 30.93
C ALA A 683 12.45 30.33 30.14
N LEU A 684 12.25 29.52 29.11
CA LEU A 684 13.25 29.20 28.10
C LEU A 684 12.71 29.67 26.75
N VAL A 685 13.51 30.50 26.08
CA VAL A 685 13.24 30.98 24.73
C VAL A 685 14.29 30.39 23.80
N VAL A 686 13.86 29.77 22.70
CA VAL A 686 14.75 29.14 21.71
C VAL A 686 14.44 29.69 20.31
N THR A 687 15.47 29.97 19.51
CA THR A 687 15.35 30.54 18.15
C THR A 687 16.49 30.07 17.25
N GLY A 688 16.44 30.32 15.94
CA GLY A 688 17.50 29.95 14.99
C GLY A 688 18.83 30.68 15.22
N ALA A 689 19.97 30.02 14.98
CA ALA A 689 21.29 30.60 15.22
C ALA A 689 21.73 31.65 14.17
N PRO A 690 22.55 32.66 14.53
CA PRO A 690 23.02 33.72 13.62
C PRO A 690 23.83 33.23 12.40
N GLY A 691 24.44 32.03 12.47
CA GLY A 691 25.31 31.45 11.43
C GLY A 691 24.62 30.69 10.29
N GLY A 692 23.30 30.48 10.37
CA GLY A 692 22.45 30.05 9.24
C GLY A 692 22.66 28.66 8.62
N ASN A 693 23.65 27.87 9.01
CA ASN A 693 23.88 26.54 8.44
C ASN A 693 23.84 25.45 9.52
N GLY A 694 22.89 24.51 9.42
CA GLY A 694 22.98 23.21 10.09
C GLY A 694 22.01 22.93 11.25
N GLY A 695 20.91 23.66 11.40
CA GLY A 695 19.90 23.35 12.42
C GLY A 695 20.30 23.67 13.86
N HIS A 696 21.28 24.56 14.04
CA HIS A 696 21.67 25.09 15.35
C HIS A 696 20.63 26.10 15.87
N VAL A 697 20.38 26.04 17.17
CA VAL A 697 19.48 26.95 17.88
C VAL A 697 20.25 27.80 18.90
N ALA A 698 19.81 29.04 19.10
CA ALA A 698 20.20 29.90 20.21
C ALA A 698 19.13 29.82 21.30
N TYR A 699 19.53 29.88 22.57
CA TYR A 699 18.59 29.88 23.69
C TYR A 699 18.85 31.05 24.65
N HIS A 700 17.79 31.48 25.31
CA HIS A 700 17.82 32.42 26.42
C HIS A 700 16.96 31.89 27.56
N ALA A 701 17.46 31.99 28.78
CA ALA A 701 16.76 31.50 29.96
C ALA A 701 16.54 32.64 30.97
N PHE A 702 15.33 32.68 31.53
CA PHE A 702 14.92 33.65 32.52
C PHE A 702 14.48 32.95 33.81
N THR A 703 14.67 33.61 34.95
CA THR A 703 14.05 33.21 36.21
C THR A 703 13.71 34.43 37.06
N GLY A 704 12.44 34.55 37.47
CA GLY A 704 11.94 35.68 38.25
C GLY A 704 10.80 35.30 39.21
N PRO A 705 10.35 36.21 40.09
CA PRO A 705 9.18 35.98 40.93
C PRO A 705 7.90 35.93 40.09
N ALA A 706 6.97 35.03 40.40
CA ALA A 706 5.63 35.05 39.82
C ALA A 706 4.79 36.14 40.49
N GLY A 707 4.06 36.94 39.71
CA GLY A 707 3.10 37.92 40.25
C GLY A 707 3.71 39.18 40.87
N ALA A 708 4.78 39.75 40.29
CA ALA A 708 5.18 41.12 40.62
C ALA A 708 4.11 42.09 40.07
N ASP A 709 3.33 42.68 40.97
CA ASP A 709 2.20 43.59 40.69
C ASP A 709 2.52 44.63 39.59
N ASP A 710 1.64 44.73 38.58
CA ASP A 710 1.53 45.76 37.53
C ASP A 710 2.74 46.02 36.59
N VAL A 711 3.85 45.28 36.69
CA VAL A 711 5.03 45.49 35.81
C VAL A 711 5.27 44.28 34.89
N PRO A 712 5.19 44.45 33.56
CA PRO A 712 5.54 43.40 32.60
C PRO A 712 6.97 42.87 32.81
N GLN A 713 7.11 41.55 32.95
CA GLN A 713 8.41 40.90 33.12
C GLN A 713 9.02 40.57 31.75
N MET A 714 10.22 41.10 31.49
CA MET A 714 10.96 40.81 30.26
C MET A 714 11.53 39.40 30.32
N LEU A 715 10.98 38.49 29.52
CA LEU A 715 11.43 37.09 29.42
C LEU A 715 12.60 36.95 28.44
N PHE A 716 12.60 37.76 27.38
CA PHE A 716 13.62 37.77 26.35
C PHE A 716 13.72 39.13 25.67
N ASP A 717 14.94 39.54 25.34
CA ASP A 717 15.25 40.74 24.59
C ASP A 717 16.48 40.45 23.71
N GLY A 718 16.28 40.33 22.40
CA GLY A 718 17.37 39.91 21.52
C GLY A 718 16.98 39.51 20.10
N PRO A 719 17.96 39.05 19.30
CA PRO A 719 17.75 38.68 17.91
C PRO A 719 16.89 37.42 17.78
N VAL A 720 16.03 37.38 16.77
CA VAL A 720 15.18 36.22 16.46
C VAL A 720 15.38 35.81 15.01
N ARG A 721 15.36 34.51 14.76
CA ARG A 721 15.52 33.94 13.42
C ARG A 721 14.65 32.70 13.25
N ASP A 722 13.91 32.66 12.14
CA ASP A 722 13.05 31.55 11.68
C ASP A 722 11.84 31.22 12.58
N HIS A 723 12.03 31.11 13.90
CA HIS A 723 11.02 30.78 14.89
C HIS A 723 11.35 31.37 16.28
N LEU A 724 10.35 31.43 17.15
CA LEU A 724 10.48 31.77 18.57
C LEU A 724 9.73 30.71 19.40
N ASP A 725 10.47 29.75 19.93
CA ASP A 725 9.96 28.72 20.84
C ASP A 725 9.98 29.25 22.28
N LEU A 726 8.87 29.11 23.00
CA LEU A 726 8.72 29.52 24.40
C LEU A 726 8.25 28.32 25.24
N ALA A 727 8.94 28.09 26.36
CA ALA A 727 8.54 27.16 27.40
C ALA A 727 8.58 27.84 28.77
N ILE A 728 7.51 27.68 29.55
CA ILE A 728 7.34 28.31 30.87
C ILE A 728 7.10 27.23 31.92
N TRP A 729 7.85 27.29 33.02
CA TRP A 729 7.68 26.48 34.21
C TRP A 729 7.41 27.34 35.44
N LEU A 730 6.68 26.76 36.40
CA LEU A 730 6.47 27.33 37.73
C LEU A 730 7.08 26.43 38.79
N SER A 731 7.67 27.04 39.83
CA SER A 731 8.18 26.31 40.99
C SER A 731 7.99 27.12 42.29
N PRO A 732 7.88 26.48 43.47
CA PRO A 732 7.98 27.18 44.74
C PRO A 732 9.33 27.88 44.89
N ALA A 733 9.31 29.14 45.33
CA ALA A 733 10.53 29.87 45.67
C ALA A 733 11.15 29.32 46.96
N LYS A 734 12.39 28.81 46.87
CA LYS A 734 13.18 28.38 48.03
C LYS A 734 14.58 28.98 48.00
N ALA A 735 15.15 29.19 49.18
CA ALA A 735 16.52 29.68 49.32
C ALA A 735 17.53 28.67 48.72
N GLY A 736 18.54 29.17 48.00
CA GLY A 736 19.62 28.35 47.42
C GLY A 736 19.36 27.79 46.02
N GLN A 737 18.16 27.95 45.46
CA GLN A 737 17.84 27.58 44.08
C GLN A 737 18.54 28.51 43.08
N ARG A 738 19.24 27.96 42.10
CA ARG A 738 19.95 28.71 41.05
C ARG A 738 18.99 29.09 39.90
N PRO A 739 19.15 30.27 39.27
CA PRO A 739 18.44 30.63 38.04
C PRO A 739 18.64 29.60 36.92
N LEU A 740 17.65 29.48 36.02
CA LEU A 740 17.73 28.54 34.88
C LEU A 740 18.91 28.85 33.95
N ALA A 741 19.26 30.12 33.77
CA ALA A 741 20.44 30.52 32.99
C ALA A 741 21.75 29.93 33.54
N ASP A 742 21.91 29.91 34.87
CA ASP A 742 23.11 29.35 35.51
C ASP A 742 23.14 27.81 35.44
N LEU A 743 21.96 27.18 35.39
CA LEU A 743 21.85 25.73 35.23
C LEU A 743 22.22 25.27 33.82
N LEU A 744 21.83 26.05 32.80
CA LEU A 744 22.12 25.76 31.40
C LEU A 744 23.51 26.24 30.98
N ALA A 745 24.18 27.08 31.77
CA ALA A 745 25.51 27.59 31.46
C ALA A 745 26.52 26.45 31.23
N GLY A 746 27.14 26.46 30.05
CA GLY A 746 28.12 25.43 29.64
C GLY A 746 27.52 24.13 29.10
N GLN A 747 26.19 24.01 29.03
CA GLN A 747 25.53 22.88 28.36
C GLN A 747 25.60 23.06 26.84
N VAL A 748 25.97 21.99 26.14
CA VAL A 748 26.02 21.95 24.67
C VAL A 748 25.10 20.85 24.19
N ILE A 749 24.06 21.21 23.45
CA ILE A 749 23.22 20.25 22.73
C ILE A 749 23.72 20.23 21.29
N THR A 750 24.32 19.11 20.91
CA THR A 750 24.64 18.86 19.51
C THR A 750 23.36 18.34 18.83
N PRO A 751 22.79 19.07 17.86
CA PRO A 751 21.70 18.51 17.08
C PRO A 751 22.19 17.20 16.43
N PRO A 752 21.33 16.19 16.26
CA PRO A 752 21.70 15.03 15.48
C PRO A 752 22.16 15.48 14.09
N ALA A 753 23.01 14.69 13.43
CA ALA A 753 23.32 14.88 12.03
C ALA A 753 22.06 14.59 11.20
N ALA A 754 21.11 15.53 11.21
CA ALA A 754 19.88 15.45 10.44
C ALA A 754 20.17 15.92 9.02
N VAL A 755 19.53 15.26 8.06
CA VAL A 755 19.59 15.66 6.65
C VAL A 755 18.90 17.02 6.43
N ASP A 756 18.01 17.42 7.34
CA ASP A 756 17.22 18.65 7.28
C ASP A 756 17.46 19.59 8.50
N PRO A 757 17.82 20.87 8.28
CA PRO A 757 18.05 21.85 9.35
C PRO A 757 16.84 22.14 10.25
N ALA A 758 15.61 22.13 9.73
CA ALA A 758 14.41 22.38 10.52
C ALA A 758 14.16 21.22 11.50
N ILE A 759 14.39 19.98 11.04
CA ILE A 759 14.28 18.77 11.88
C ILE A 759 15.35 18.76 12.97
N ALA A 760 16.59 19.14 12.63
CA ALA A 760 17.65 19.33 13.61
C ALA A 760 17.29 20.40 14.65
N ALA A 761 16.72 21.53 14.23
CA ALA A 761 16.32 22.61 15.12
C ALA A 761 15.18 22.17 16.06
N MET A 762 14.14 21.52 15.54
CA MET A 762 13.04 20.98 16.35
C MET A 762 13.55 19.98 17.40
N THR A 763 14.42 19.06 17.00
CA THR A 763 15.04 18.07 17.90
C THR A 763 15.90 18.74 18.96
N ALA A 764 16.69 19.76 18.58
CA ALA A 764 17.50 20.51 19.53
C ALA A 764 16.64 21.27 20.55
N THR A 765 15.55 21.90 20.11
CA THR A 765 14.59 22.57 20.98
C THR A 765 13.97 21.60 21.98
N ALA A 766 13.49 20.43 21.52
CA ALA A 766 12.93 19.39 22.40
C ALA A 766 13.93 18.97 23.49
N LYS A 767 15.19 18.70 23.10
CA LYS A 767 16.27 18.35 24.03
C LYS A 767 16.57 19.46 25.04
N PHE A 768 16.55 20.72 24.61
CA PHE A 768 16.74 21.86 25.51
C PHE A 768 15.60 21.98 26.52
N VAL A 769 14.36 21.76 26.10
CA VAL A 769 13.18 21.76 26.96
C VAL A 769 13.27 20.65 28.00
N ASP A 770 13.61 19.43 27.59
CA ASP A 770 13.75 18.30 28.52
C ASP A 770 14.92 18.47 29.49
N LEU A 771 16.06 18.98 29.02
CA LEU A 771 17.20 19.31 29.86
C LEU A 771 16.84 20.37 30.90
N ALA A 772 16.17 21.45 30.48
CA ALA A 772 15.72 22.50 31.38
C ALA A 772 14.74 21.96 32.44
N HIS A 773 13.79 21.13 32.04
CA HIS A 773 12.84 20.52 32.96
C HIS A 773 13.55 19.60 33.98
N GLY A 774 14.46 18.74 33.53
CA GLY A 774 15.24 17.86 34.41
C GLY A 774 16.08 18.64 35.43
N LEU A 775 16.81 19.66 34.99
CA LEU A 775 17.64 20.50 35.87
C LEU A 775 16.82 21.28 36.91
N LEU A 776 15.61 21.74 36.53
CA LEU A 776 14.68 22.37 37.47
C LEU A 776 14.15 21.34 38.48
N ALA A 777 13.74 20.16 38.01
CA ALA A 777 13.20 19.09 38.84
C ALA A 777 14.24 18.53 39.84
N GLU A 778 15.54 18.55 39.50
CA GLU A 778 16.62 18.23 40.43
C GLU A 778 16.74 19.22 41.59
N GLN A 779 16.40 20.51 41.37
CA GLN A 779 16.41 21.52 42.43
C GLN A 779 15.12 21.55 43.24
N GLU A 780 13.99 21.25 42.61
CA GLU A 780 12.67 21.39 43.21
C GLU A 780 11.70 20.33 42.70
N ALA A 781 11.20 19.48 43.60
CA ALA A 781 10.31 18.39 43.24
C ALA A 781 8.94 18.85 42.72
N ASN A 782 8.50 20.08 43.07
CA ASN A 782 7.20 20.64 42.69
C ASN A 782 7.29 21.58 41.47
N VAL A 783 8.15 21.29 40.51
CA VAL A 783 8.22 22.04 39.24
C VAL A 783 7.06 21.62 38.33
N VAL A 784 6.31 22.61 37.85
CA VAL A 784 5.20 22.43 36.91
C VAL A 784 5.60 22.99 35.54
N ALA A 785 5.64 22.12 34.52
CA ALA A 785 5.70 22.53 33.12
C ALA A 785 4.34 23.11 32.72
N LEU A 786 4.25 24.43 32.64
CA LEU A 786 2.97 25.14 32.54
C LEU A 786 2.53 25.31 31.09
N TYR A 787 3.32 26.05 30.31
CA TYR A 787 2.93 26.49 28.97
C TYR A 787 4.06 26.31 27.97
N ARG A 788 3.70 25.87 26.76
CA ARG A 788 4.61 25.62 25.64
C ARG A 788 3.97 26.16 24.35
N THR A 789 4.70 26.99 23.61
CA THR A 789 4.26 27.49 22.29
C THR A 789 5.44 27.76 21.36
N CYS A 790 5.18 27.89 20.06
CA CYS A 790 6.17 28.21 19.04
C CYS A 790 5.55 29.19 18.04
N LEU A 791 6.16 30.36 17.90
CA LEU A 791 5.77 31.36 16.90
C LEU A 791 6.67 31.23 15.68
N LEU A 792 6.07 31.15 14.49
CA LEU A 792 6.78 30.93 13.22
C LEU A 792 6.93 32.23 12.45
N SER A 793 8.03 32.40 11.71
CA SER A 793 8.27 33.64 10.94
C SER A 793 7.13 33.98 9.97
N GLY A 794 6.43 32.96 9.46
CA GLY A 794 5.26 33.10 8.58
C GLY A 794 4.05 33.76 9.23
N GLU A 795 3.97 33.77 10.56
CA GLU A 795 2.90 34.39 11.36
C GLU A 795 3.15 35.87 11.61
N ALA A 796 4.26 36.41 11.09
CA ALA A 796 4.65 37.80 11.23
C ALA A 796 4.70 38.25 12.70
N PHE A 797 5.12 37.37 13.62
CA PHE A 797 5.27 37.70 15.03
C PHE A 797 6.18 38.93 15.20
N GLY A 798 5.79 39.85 16.09
CA GLY A 798 6.49 41.11 16.28
C GLY A 798 6.33 42.14 15.15
N THR A 799 5.56 41.90 14.08
CA THR A 799 5.27 42.95 13.07
C THR A 799 4.12 43.87 13.46
N VAL A 800 3.24 43.41 14.35
CA VAL A 800 2.16 44.18 14.99
C VAL A 800 2.26 43.94 16.49
N THR A 801 2.09 44.99 17.30
CA THR A 801 1.97 44.85 18.76
C THR A 801 0.73 44.01 19.07
N GLY A 802 0.94 42.74 19.41
CA GLY A 802 -0.11 41.79 19.78
C GLY A 802 0.09 41.31 21.21
N MET A 803 -1.01 41.25 21.97
CA MET A 803 -1.06 40.60 23.27
C MET A 803 -1.73 39.24 23.06
N GLU A 804 -1.01 38.16 23.37
CA GLU A 804 -1.59 36.81 23.40
C GLU A 804 -2.04 36.52 24.83
N THR A 805 -3.34 36.26 24.99
CA THR A 805 -3.92 35.86 26.27
C THR A 805 -4.38 34.41 26.17
N VAL A 806 -3.84 33.58 27.05
CA VAL A 806 -4.20 32.17 27.14
C VAL A 806 -4.89 31.94 28.47
N SER A 807 -6.19 31.66 28.39
CA SER A 807 -7.02 31.34 29.56
C SER A 807 -7.20 29.83 29.66
N MET A 808 -6.85 29.29 30.82
CA MET A 808 -6.81 27.86 31.08
C MET A 808 -7.51 27.55 32.41
N PRO A 809 -8.00 26.32 32.66
CA PRO A 809 -8.48 25.94 33.98
C PRO A 809 -7.40 26.19 35.04
N GLY A 810 -7.70 27.07 36.01
CA GLY A 810 -6.81 27.34 37.13
C GLY A 810 -5.67 28.34 36.87
N VAL A 811 -5.39 28.73 35.62
CA VAL A 811 -4.28 29.62 35.25
C VAL A 811 -4.68 30.59 34.13
N SER A 812 -4.31 31.86 34.25
CA SER A 812 -4.36 32.84 33.15
C SER A 812 -2.96 33.37 32.89
N LEU A 813 -2.56 33.45 31.63
CA LEU A 813 -1.25 33.95 31.20
C LEU A 813 -1.46 34.91 30.02
N ALA A 814 -0.79 36.06 30.05
CA ALA A 814 -0.71 36.96 28.90
C ALA A 814 0.73 37.40 28.63
N PHE A 815 1.14 37.41 27.37
CA PHE A 815 2.43 37.94 26.94
C PHE A 815 2.31 38.78 25.67
N GLU A 816 3.26 39.70 25.50
CA GLU A 816 3.39 40.54 24.30
C GLU A 816 4.74 40.32 23.62
N VAL A 817 4.74 40.34 22.29
CA VAL A 817 5.94 40.29 21.44
C VAL A 817 6.07 41.62 20.71
N LEU A 818 7.11 42.39 21.03
CA LEU A 818 7.35 43.72 20.48
C LEU A 818 8.55 43.70 19.51
N PRO A 819 8.45 44.32 18.31
CA PRO A 819 9.59 44.46 17.41
C PRO A 819 10.68 45.36 18.00
N HIS A 820 11.92 45.09 17.60
CA HIS A 820 13.06 46.01 17.71
C HIS A 820 13.11 47.00 16.56
#